data_AF-A0A4V1SZ65-F1
#
_entry.id   AF-A0A4V1SZ65-F1
#
_cell.length_a   1.000
_cell.length_b   1.000
_cell.length_c   1.000
_cell.angle_alpha   90.00
_cell.angle_beta   90.00
_cell.angle_gamma   90.00
#
_symmetry.space_group_name_H-M   'P 1'
#
loop_
_entity.id
_entity.type
_entity.pdbx_description
1 polymer ?
#
loop_
_entity_poly.entity_id
_entity_poly.type
_entity_poly.pdbx_seq_one_letter_code
_entity_poly.pdbx_strand_id
1 'polypeptide(L)'
;MDSNKKYWKGLEELNRTPEFVEKNKHEFAEPIPIEEVLSGAGLASRTPRRDFLKALGFGVGAVTLAACQKVPVHKSIPYLIKPEEVTPGVANYYTSTHDGHAILVKTREGRPIKVEGNPNDALSGGGLSAQSQASVLDLYDQNRVKDPQLNGSDAAWDKLDNVVKSQLAAAQAGGKKIRIVSSTVNSPSTIAVIADFVAKYPAAKHINYDAYSYSGIIQANQQSFGKAVVPHYNFNKADVIVSFAADFLGSWISGEEFTKQYISNRNNASLVNKKMSRHIQFESGMSMTGTNADTRIPIKLSEEGPALVALYNALSGTTLPGTKKLTSANADKAIILVAKELLAAKGKALVVSGSNNVAKQVLVNAINALLGSYGTTIDLDNPTNQYKGNDAEFVAFIEEAKRGEVGAVLFLDANPVYDYFNKKDIKAALEKIKLKVSFSDRGDETAAACNVVAPNHHYLESWGDANAIAGFYSVVQPTINPVYNTRQAEQSLLIWAENPVQDYYTYVRNNWTNNLLALGGLSGQAGWESLLQNGLIKTTPKAASTVAFAGNLNAAAQSLATSSTQLTAADGKVEVHLYQNTAIGDGRYANNPWLQELPDAVSKVTWDNYAAIAPKFAEKLELAEGDVVKIEANGYTVEVPV
;
A
#
# COMPACT_ATOMS: atom_id res chain seq x y z
N MET A 1 -28.03 33.51 8.85
CA MET A 1 -27.53 33.07 10.17
C MET A 1 -26.14 32.53 9.95
N ASP A 2 -25.12 33.37 10.11
CA ASP A 2 -23.74 32.90 10.10
C ASP A 2 -23.59 31.92 11.27
N SER A 3 -23.26 30.68 10.94
CA SER A 3 -22.97 29.65 11.92
C SER A 3 -21.69 30.07 12.67
N ASN A 4 -21.85 30.61 13.88
CA ASN A 4 -20.79 30.90 14.86
C ASN A 4 -20.09 29.61 15.39
N LYS A 5 -20.03 28.55 14.58
CA LYS A 5 -19.25 27.35 14.89
C LYS A 5 -17.79 27.67 14.61
N LYS A 6 -17.04 27.93 15.67
CA LYS A 6 -15.59 27.99 15.63
C LYS A 6 -15.07 26.55 15.50
N TYR A 7 -14.29 26.30 14.46
CA TYR A 7 -13.56 25.04 14.29
C TYR A 7 -12.11 25.30 14.68
N TRP A 8 -11.53 24.38 15.45
CA TRP A 8 -10.14 24.44 15.90
C TRP A 8 -9.35 23.35 15.18
N LYS A 9 -8.10 23.63 14.83
CA LYS A 9 -7.18 22.70 14.17
C LYS A 9 -6.55 21.70 15.14
N GLY A 10 -6.51 22.02 16.44
CA GLY A 10 -5.90 21.21 17.49
C GLY A 10 -6.37 21.60 18.89
N LEU A 11 -5.98 20.81 19.90
CA LEU A 11 -6.30 21.10 21.30
C LEU A 11 -5.56 22.34 21.81
N GLU A 12 -4.39 22.60 21.25
CA GLU A 12 -3.53 23.74 21.56
C GLU A 12 -4.23 25.04 21.13
N GLU A 13 -4.90 25.02 19.97
CA GLU A 13 -5.73 26.13 19.49
C GLU A 13 -7.03 26.26 20.30
N LEU A 14 -7.66 25.14 20.67
CA LEU A 14 -8.87 25.12 21.51
C LEU A 14 -8.60 25.72 22.89
N ASN A 15 -7.53 25.27 23.53
CA ASN A 15 -7.14 25.64 24.89
C ASN A 15 -6.31 26.93 24.93
N ARG A 16 -5.85 27.42 23.77
CA ARG A 16 -4.96 28.59 23.65
C ARG A 16 -3.72 28.45 24.53
N THR A 17 -3.02 27.32 24.40
CA THR A 17 -1.81 27.08 25.20
C THR A 17 -0.78 28.19 24.95
N PRO A 18 0.04 28.56 25.95
CA PRO A 18 1.04 29.60 25.80
C PRO A 18 1.95 29.37 24.59
N GLU A 19 2.39 28.12 24.35
CA GLU A 19 3.23 27.80 23.19
C GLU A 19 2.51 28.00 21.87
N PHE A 20 1.22 27.64 21.77
CA PHE A 20 0.44 27.86 20.55
C PHE A 20 0.25 29.35 20.27
N VAL A 21 -0.09 30.14 21.29
CA VAL A 21 -0.26 31.59 21.15
C VAL A 21 1.06 32.25 20.73
N GLU A 22 2.20 31.77 21.23
CA GLU A 22 3.52 32.24 20.84
C GLU A 22 3.87 31.84 19.40
N LYS A 23 3.72 30.55 19.03
CA LYS A 23 3.95 30.08 17.65
C LYS A 23 3.06 30.79 16.63
N ASN A 24 1.80 31.05 16.95
CA ASN A 24 0.84 31.73 16.07
C ASN A 24 1.22 33.20 15.81
N LYS A 25 1.88 33.88 16.76
CA LYS A 25 2.47 35.21 16.51
C LYS A 25 3.53 35.20 15.41
N HIS A 26 4.14 34.05 15.13
CA HIS A 26 5.17 33.86 14.11
C HIS A 26 4.65 33.17 12.82
N GLU A 27 3.35 32.83 12.76
CA GLU A 27 2.72 32.16 11.61
C GLU A 27 2.53 33.13 10.43
N PHE A 28 2.31 34.42 10.70
CA PHE A 28 2.23 35.48 9.70
C PHE A 28 3.47 36.39 9.72
N ALA A 29 3.78 36.99 8.57
CA ALA A 29 5.00 37.77 8.38
C ALA A 29 5.05 39.02 9.29
N GLU A 30 6.05 39.09 10.17
CA GLU A 30 6.51 40.38 10.68
C GLU A 30 7.36 41.07 9.59
N PRO A 31 7.24 42.40 9.40
CA PRO A 31 8.12 43.15 8.51
C PRO A 31 9.56 42.98 8.99
N ILE A 32 10.44 42.51 8.11
CA ILE A 32 11.86 42.36 8.42
C ILE A 32 12.44 43.77 8.64
N PRO A 33 13.17 44.03 9.74
CA PRO A 33 14.00 45.22 9.86
C PRO A 33 15.20 45.04 8.93
N ILE A 34 15.00 45.37 7.65
CA ILE A 34 16.01 45.26 6.58
C ILE A 34 17.30 45.99 6.97
N GLU A 35 17.21 47.05 7.76
CA GLU A 35 18.35 47.83 8.26
C GLU A 35 19.21 47.05 9.27
N GLU A 36 18.63 46.19 10.12
CA GLU A 36 19.39 45.39 11.09
C GLU A 36 20.18 44.26 10.40
N VAL A 37 19.60 43.61 9.40
CA VAL A 37 20.24 42.53 8.63
C VAL A 37 21.42 43.04 7.80
N LEU A 38 21.31 44.26 7.27
CA LEU A 38 22.38 44.90 6.48
C LEU A 38 23.52 45.46 7.34
N SER A 39 23.32 45.62 8.66
CA SER A 39 24.32 46.21 9.57
C SER A 39 25.46 45.26 10.00
N GLY A 40 25.53 44.05 9.44
CA GLY A 40 26.66 43.13 9.60
C GLY A 40 26.67 42.29 10.89
N ALA A 41 25.84 42.61 11.88
CA ALA A 41 25.73 41.83 13.12
C ALA A 41 24.74 40.64 13.05
N GLY A 42 23.82 40.61 12.07
CA GLY A 42 22.73 39.62 11.99
C GLY A 42 23.12 38.20 11.55
N LEU A 43 24.33 37.99 11.04
CA LEU A 43 24.81 36.67 10.59
C LEU A 43 25.35 35.78 11.71
N ALA A 44 25.49 36.31 12.93
CA ALA A 44 26.01 35.57 14.09
C ALA A 44 24.91 34.97 15.00
N SER A 45 23.62 35.29 14.78
CA SER A 45 22.51 34.74 15.57
C SER A 45 21.91 33.48 14.91
N ARG A 46 21.58 32.47 15.72
CA ARG A 46 20.81 31.28 15.30
C ARG A 46 19.52 31.73 14.61
N THR A 47 19.49 31.69 13.29
CA THR A 47 18.33 32.09 12.48
C THR A 47 17.52 30.85 12.08
N PRO A 48 16.18 30.91 12.06
CA PRO A 48 15.36 29.82 11.53
C PRO A 48 15.67 29.51 10.06
N ARG A 49 15.58 28.24 9.65
CA ARG A 49 15.85 27.74 8.27
C ARG A 49 15.17 28.58 7.18
N ARG A 50 13.97 29.12 7.46
CA ARG A 50 13.20 29.99 6.56
C ARG A 50 13.85 31.35 6.32
N ASP A 51 14.38 31.98 7.36
CA ASP A 51 14.95 33.34 7.24
C ASP A 51 16.36 33.29 6.66
N PHE A 52 17.08 32.19 6.89
CA PHE A 52 18.29 31.83 6.13
C PHE A 52 17.99 31.69 4.63
N LEU A 53 16.93 30.96 4.26
CA LEU A 53 16.53 30.80 2.86
C LEU A 53 16.00 32.09 2.22
N LYS A 54 15.36 32.99 2.98
CA LYS A 54 14.93 34.31 2.49
C LYS A 54 16.12 35.25 2.28
N ALA A 55 17.08 35.26 3.20
CA ALA A 55 18.28 36.09 3.10
C ALA A 55 19.19 35.66 1.93
N LEU A 56 19.30 34.36 1.66
CA LEU A 56 20.03 33.85 0.49
C LEU A 56 19.20 33.89 -0.80
N GLY A 57 17.88 33.76 -0.71
CA GLY A 57 16.95 33.76 -1.85
C GLY A 57 16.77 35.12 -2.53
N PHE A 58 17.07 36.21 -1.83
CA PHE A 58 17.08 37.57 -2.38
C PHE A 58 18.44 38.26 -2.19
N GLY A 59 19.52 37.58 -2.60
CA GLY A 59 20.86 38.17 -2.74
C GLY A 59 20.93 39.21 -3.87
N VAL A 60 20.27 40.37 -3.71
CA VAL A 60 20.30 41.47 -4.69
C VAL A 60 21.64 42.24 -4.66
N GLY A 61 22.51 41.97 -3.68
CA GLY A 61 23.81 42.63 -3.54
C GLY A 61 24.94 42.12 -4.45
N ALA A 62 24.81 40.94 -5.08
CA ALA A 62 25.86 40.38 -5.95
C ALA A 62 25.62 40.65 -7.46
N VAL A 63 24.48 41.20 -7.83
CA VAL A 63 24.05 41.31 -9.25
C VAL A 63 24.71 42.49 -9.97
N THR A 64 25.19 43.53 -9.27
CA THR A 64 25.83 44.67 -9.91
C THR A 64 27.28 44.41 -10.33
N LEU A 65 27.97 43.41 -9.77
CA LEU A 65 29.33 42.99 -10.18
C LEU A 65 29.33 41.77 -11.12
N ALA A 66 28.18 41.12 -11.33
CA ALA A 66 28.01 40.01 -12.28
C ALA A 66 27.50 40.47 -13.67
N ALA A 67 27.35 41.77 -13.91
CA ALA A 67 26.99 42.32 -15.22
C ALA A 67 28.07 42.12 -16.31
N CYS A 68 29.19 41.46 -15.99
CA CYS A 68 30.21 40.97 -16.92
C CYS A 68 30.31 39.43 -16.96
N GLN A 69 29.33 38.68 -16.46
CA GLN A 69 29.24 37.25 -16.79
C GLN A 69 28.75 37.11 -18.24
N LYS A 70 29.50 36.37 -19.07
CA LYS A 70 29.02 35.89 -20.37
C LYS A 70 27.65 35.25 -20.15
N VAL A 71 26.60 35.80 -20.78
CA VAL A 71 25.32 35.10 -20.88
C VAL A 71 25.63 33.70 -21.43
N PRO A 72 25.31 32.63 -20.69
CA PRO A 72 25.59 31.28 -21.16
C PRO A 72 24.88 31.07 -22.49
N VAL A 73 25.61 30.55 -23.48
CA VAL A 73 25.00 30.24 -24.78
C VAL A 73 24.03 29.09 -24.58
N HIS A 74 22.73 29.39 -24.64
CA HIS A 74 21.67 28.39 -24.61
C HIS A 74 21.61 27.68 -25.96
N LYS A 75 21.91 26.38 -25.97
CA LYS A 75 21.80 25.53 -27.17
C LYS A 75 20.39 24.93 -27.25
N SER A 76 19.76 25.02 -28.41
CA SER A 76 18.56 24.25 -28.75
C SER A 76 18.99 23.14 -29.72
N ILE A 77 18.84 21.88 -29.30
CA ILE A 77 19.23 20.71 -30.09
C ILE A 77 17.95 20.05 -30.62
N PRO A 78 17.64 20.14 -31.92
CA PRO A 78 16.48 19.48 -32.49
C PRO A 78 16.70 17.96 -32.56
N TYR A 79 15.62 17.21 -32.71
CA TYR A 79 15.71 15.79 -33.06
C TYR A 79 16.44 15.62 -34.40
N LEU A 80 17.35 14.64 -34.46
CA LEU A 80 17.95 14.22 -35.73
C LEU A 80 16.90 13.59 -36.66
N ILE A 81 16.06 12.72 -36.08
CA ILE A 81 14.88 12.13 -36.70
C ILE A 81 13.74 12.31 -35.71
N LYS A 82 12.79 13.18 -36.04
CA LYS A 82 11.67 13.49 -35.16
C LYS A 82 10.60 12.39 -35.27
N PRO A 83 10.16 11.77 -34.17
CA PRO A 83 8.99 10.89 -34.20
C PRO A 83 7.74 11.66 -34.65
N GLU A 84 6.86 11.01 -35.41
CA GLU A 84 5.64 11.63 -35.95
C GLU A 84 4.72 12.15 -34.84
N GLU A 85 4.57 11.38 -33.77
CA GLU A 85 3.70 11.69 -32.62
C GLU A 85 4.25 12.79 -31.69
N VAL A 86 5.50 13.21 -31.87
CA VAL A 86 6.13 14.21 -30.99
C VAL A 86 6.13 15.58 -31.65
N THR A 87 5.36 16.49 -31.04
CA THR A 87 5.42 17.92 -31.35
C THR A 87 6.04 18.66 -30.17
N PRO A 88 7.28 19.19 -30.29
CA PRO A 88 7.93 19.92 -29.21
C PRO A 88 7.05 21.04 -28.66
N GLY A 89 6.87 21.08 -27.34
CA GLY A 89 5.97 22.01 -26.65
C GLY A 89 4.60 21.42 -26.30
N VAL A 90 4.15 20.40 -27.02
CA VAL A 90 2.85 19.74 -26.81
C VAL A 90 3.06 18.45 -26.02
N ALA A 91 2.25 18.24 -24.98
CA ALA A 91 2.33 17.04 -24.15
C ALA A 91 1.54 15.89 -24.79
N ASN A 92 2.07 14.67 -24.69
CA ASN A 92 1.37 13.45 -25.05
C ASN A 92 0.91 12.73 -23.78
N TYR A 93 -0.18 11.96 -23.88
CA TYR A 93 -0.69 11.14 -22.79
C TYR A 93 -0.73 9.69 -23.25
N TYR A 94 -0.04 8.83 -22.52
CA TYR A 94 -0.02 7.39 -22.75
C TYR A 94 -0.82 6.70 -21.65
N THR A 95 -1.54 5.62 -21.97
CA THR A 95 -2.15 4.80 -20.93
C THR A 95 -1.13 3.83 -20.36
N SER A 96 -1.18 3.56 -19.06
CA SER A 96 -0.36 2.54 -18.42
C SER A 96 -1.09 2.01 -17.19
N THR A 97 -0.42 1.21 -16.37
CA THR A 97 -0.95 0.69 -15.11
C THR A 97 0.07 0.85 -14.00
N HIS A 98 -0.38 1.22 -12.80
CA HIS A 98 0.44 1.22 -11.59
C HIS A 98 -0.41 0.74 -10.41
N ASP A 99 0.13 -0.20 -9.61
CA ASP A 99 -0.56 -0.84 -8.47
C ASP A 99 -2.00 -1.29 -8.79
N GLY A 100 -2.20 -1.81 -9.99
CA GLY A 100 -3.51 -2.31 -10.42
C GLY A 100 -4.50 -1.25 -10.91
N HIS A 101 -4.19 0.04 -10.78
CA HIS A 101 -4.98 1.13 -11.35
C HIS A 101 -4.55 1.43 -12.79
N ALA A 102 -5.52 1.61 -13.67
CA ALA A 102 -5.24 2.18 -14.99
C ALA A 102 -4.94 3.69 -14.85
N ILE A 103 -3.85 4.13 -15.47
CA ILE A 103 -3.34 5.50 -15.37
C ILE A 103 -3.11 6.13 -16.75
N LEU A 104 -2.96 7.45 -16.75
CA LEU A 104 -2.50 8.27 -17.86
C LEU A 104 -1.17 8.91 -17.48
N VAL A 105 -0.15 8.69 -18.30
CA VAL A 105 1.18 9.24 -18.10
C VAL A 105 1.36 10.40 -19.08
N LYS A 106 1.47 11.60 -18.53
CA LYS A 106 1.80 12.80 -19.30
C LYS A 106 3.29 12.80 -19.59
N THR A 107 3.64 12.89 -20.86
CA THR A 107 5.02 12.97 -21.32
C THR A 107 5.30 14.29 -22.03
N ARG A 108 6.57 14.71 -21.97
CA ARG A 108 7.13 15.85 -22.69
C ARG A 108 8.34 15.38 -23.46
N GLU A 109 8.28 15.44 -24.79
CA GLU A 109 9.39 15.03 -25.65
C GLU A 109 9.94 13.62 -25.31
N GLY A 110 9.06 12.70 -24.90
CA GLY A 110 9.41 11.33 -24.50
C GLY A 110 9.82 11.13 -23.03
N ARG A 111 9.68 12.16 -22.18
CA ARG A 111 9.95 12.08 -20.74
C ARG A 111 8.67 12.14 -19.91
N PRO A 112 8.37 11.16 -19.04
CA PRO A 112 7.25 11.21 -18.12
C PRO A 112 7.40 12.36 -17.12
N ILE A 113 6.36 13.17 -16.95
CA ILE A 113 6.40 14.32 -16.04
C ILE A 113 5.24 14.35 -15.04
N LYS A 114 4.18 13.58 -15.28
CA LYS A 114 3.03 13.48 -14.39
C LYS A 114 2.25 12.20 -14.65
N VAL A 115 1.71 11.63 -13.60
CA VAL A 115 0.74 10.52 -13.66
C VAL A 115 -0.64 11.05 -13.26
N GLU A 116 -1.68 10.61 -13.94
CA GLU A 116 -3.09 10.91 -13.65
C GLU A 116 -3.91 9.62 -13.72
N GLY A 117 -5.06 9.56 -13.05
CA GLY A 117 -5.91 8.36 -13.13
C GLY A 117 -6.58 8.27 -14.49
N ASN A 118 -6.68 7.07 -15.05
CA ASN A 118 -7.48 6.85 -16.25
C ASN A 118 -8.97 6.96 -15.86
N PRO A 119 -9.78 7.83 -16.49
CA PRO A 119 -11.20 7.93 -16.19
C PRO A 119 -11.97 6.62 -16.38
N ASN A 120 -11.45 5.71 -17.21
CA ASN A 120 -12.02 4.39 -17.46
C ASN A 120 -11.57 3.31 -16.45
N ASP A 121 -10.71 3.65 -15.49
CA ASP A 121 -10.27 2.74 -14.42
C ASP A 121 -11.48 2.14 -13.67
N ALA A 122 -11.42 0.84 -13.38
CA ALA A 122 -12.53 0.15 -12.73
C ALA A 122 -12.61 0.39 -11.21
N LEU A 123 -11.48 0.73 -10.58
CA LEU A 123 -11.37 0.91 -9.14
C LEU A 123 -11.86 2.30 -8.72
N SER A 124 -11.19 3.36 -9.20
CA SER A 124 -11.42 4.73 -8.72
C SER A 124 -12.13 5.64 -9.74
N GLY A 125 -12.21 5.21 -11.01
CA GLY A 125 -12.75 6.02 -12.11
C GLY A 125 -11.98 7.33 -12.30
N GLY A 126 -10.64 7.26 -12.29
CA GLY A 126 -9.73 8.39 -12.49
C GLY A 126 -9.11 8.98 -11.21
N GLY A 127 -9.41 8.43 -10.03
CA GLY A 127 -8.69 8.79 -8.80
C GLY A 127 -7.35 8.06 -8.68
N LEU A 128 -6.38 8.63 -7.99
CA LEU A 128 -5.10 7.99 -7.70
C LEU A 128 -4.65 8.24 -6.27
N SER A 129 -3.87 7.29 -5.75
CA SER A 129 -3.17 7.43 -4.48
C SER A 129 -2.05 8.46 -4.57
N ALA A 130 -1.64 8.98 -3.41
CA ALA A 130 -0.46 9.84 -3.32
C ALA A 130 0.80 9.13 -3.83
N GLN A 131 0.93 7.83 -3.53
CA GLN A 131 2.03 6.99 -3.99
C GLN A 131 2.07 6.89 -5.51
N SER A 132 0.92 6.64 -6.16
CA SER A 132 0.79 6.59 -7.62
C SER A 132 1.12 7.93 -8.30
N GLN A 133 0.81 9.05 -7.68
CA GLN A 133 1.20 10.38 -8.19
C GLN A 133 2.70 10.62 -8.04
N ALA A 134 3.28 10.19 -6.91
CA ALA A 134 4.67 10.43 -6.59
C ALA A 134 5.64 9.46 -7.26
N SER A 135 5.17 8.31 -7.76
CA SER A 135 5.99 7.30 -8.41
C SER A 135 6.72 7.80 -9.67
N VAL A 136 6.25 8.88 -10.30
CA VAL A 136 7.00 9.53 -11.39
C VAL A 136 8.35 10.06 -10.92
N LEU A 137 8.48 10.46 -9.65
CA LEU A 137 9.74 10.91 -9.08
C LEU A 137 10.69 9.74 -8.80
N ASP A 138 10.14 8.59 -8.42
CA ASP A 138 10.91 7.36 -8.19
C ASP A 138 11.67 6.91 -9.44
N LEU A 139 11.09 7.09 -10.64
CA LEU A 139 11.79 6.87 -11.91
C LEU A 139 13.12 7.65 -12.00
N TYR A 140 13.13 8.88 -11.49
CA TYR A 140 14.25 9.83 -11.57
C TYR A 140 15.17 9.80 -10.34
N ASP A 141 14.97 8.86 -9.42
CA ASP A 141 15.84 8.66 -8.27
C ASP A 141 17.26 8.26 -8.74
N GLN A 142 18.26 9.04 -8.32
CA GLN A 142 19.66 8.81 -8.67
C GLN A 142 20.29 7.65 -7.88
N ASN A 143 19.63 7.20 -6.81
CA ASN A 143 20.05 6.09 -5.95
C ASN A 143 19.58 4.73 -6.46
N ARG A 144 18.86 4.67 -7.59
CA ARG A 144 18.54 3.40 -8.26
C ARG A 144 19.83 2.67 -8.64
N VAL A 145 19.80 1.35 -8.55
CA VAL A 145 20.89 0.46 -8.96
C VAL A 145 21.03 0.53 -10.47
N LYS A 146 22.23 0.89 -10.94
CA LYS A 146 22.46 1.28 -12.34
C LYS A 146 22.88 0.12 -13.24
N ASP A 147 23.49 -0.90 -12.65
CA ASP A 147 24.06 -2.06 -13.33
C ASP A 147 23.78 -3.33 -12.52
N PRO A 148 23.70 -4.51 -13.17
CA PRO A 148 23.57 -5.76 -12.44
C PRO A 148 24.80 -6.03 -11.58
N GLN A 149 24.61 -6.63 -10.41
CA GLN A 149 25.69 -6.83 -9.44
C GLN A 149 25.85 -8.29 -9.03
N LEU A 150 27.10 -8.71 -8.86
CA LEU A 150 27.51 -9.99 -8.29
C LEU A 150 28.40 -9.75 -7.07
N ASN A 151 28.00 -10.26 -5.92
CA ASN A 151 28.68 -10.10 -4.64
C ASN A 151 29.02 -8.63 -4.32
N GLY A 152 28.09 -7.71 -4.58
CA GLY A 152 28.23 -6.29 -4.31
C GLY A 152 29.11 -5.51 -5.30
N SER A 153 29.53 -6.12 -6.42
CA SER A 153 30.26 -5.44 -7.50
C SER A 153 29.49 -5.50 -8.80
N ASP A 154 29.55 -4.42 -9.58
CA ASP A 154 28.92 -4.36 -10.90
C ASP A 154 29.47 -5.46 -11.82
N ALA A 155 28.59 -6.01 -12.66
CA ALA A 155 28.86 -7.10 -13.56
C ALA A 155 28.20 -6.83 -14.92
N ALA A 156 28.58 -7.60 -15.93
CA ALA A 156 27.82 -7.66 -17.18
C ALA A 156 26.69 -8.69 -17.06
N TRP A 157 25.57 -8.46 -17.76
CA TRP A 157 24.39 -9.33 -17.72
C TRP A 157 24.69 -10.78 -18.10
N ASP A 158 25.53 -11.01 -19.11
CA ASP A 158 25.96 -12.34 -19.55
C ASP A 158 26.67 -13.12 -18.44
N LYS A 159 27.55 -12.45 -17.68
CA LYS A 159 28.24 -13.02 -16.53
C LYS A 159 27.26 -13.35 -15.41
N LEU A 160 26.33 -12.43 -15.09
CA LEU A 160 25.28 -12.66 -14.10
C LEU A 160 24.43 -13.87 -14.49
N ASP A 161 23.96 -13.93 -15.73
CA ASP A 161 23.10 -14.99 -16.24
C ASP A 161 23.77 -16.37 -16.16
N ASN A 162 25.05 -16.44 -16.50
CA ASN A 162 25.81 -17.68 -16.41
C ASN A 162 25.97 -18.15 -14.96
N VAL A 163 26.22 -17.24 -14.01
CA VAL A 163 26.31 -17.57 -12.58
C VAL A 163 24.95 -18.06 -12.06
N VAL A 164 23.86 -17.36 -12.38
CA VAL A 164 22.51 -17.72 -11.91
C VAL A 164 22.09 -19.07 -12.48
N LYS A 165 22.18 -19.28 -13.80
CA LYS A 165 21.85 -20.56 -14.44
C LYS A 165 22.66 -21.72 -13.87
N SER A 166 23.97 -21.53 -13.67
CA SER A 166 24.83 -22.56 -13.08
C SER A 166 24.41 -22.92 -11.66
N GLN A 167 24.08 -21.94 -10.83
CA GLN A 167 23.66 -22.19 -9.45
C GLN A 167 22.25 -22.78 -9.35
N LEU A 168 21.31 -22.39 -10.23
CA LEU A 168 19.99 -23.00 -10.33
C LEU A 168 20.10 -24.47 -10.77
N ALA A 169 20.91 -24.77 -11.79
CA ALA A 169 21.18 -26.14 -12.22
C ALA A 169 21.81 -26.98 -11.11
N ALA A 170 22.76 -26.42 -10.34
CA ALA A 170 23.37 -27.08 -9.20
C ALA A 170 22.36 -27.34 -8.06
N ALA A 171 21.46 -26.39 -7.77
CA ALA A 171 20.40 -26.56 -6.79
C ALA A 171 19.46 -27.71 -7.19
N GLN A 172 19.04 -27.74 -8.47
CA GLN A 172 18.21 -28.81 -9.01
C GLN A 172 18.90 -30.18 -8.96
N ALA A 173 20.15 -30.27 -9.43
CA ALA A 173 20.93 -31.52 -9.39
C ALA A 173 21.16 -32.03 -7.95
N GLY A 174 21.27 -31.12 -6.98
CA GLY A 174 21.39 -31.44 -5.56
C GLY A 174 20.07 -31.72 -4.85
N GLY A 175 18.94 -31.74 -5.56
CA GLY A 175 17.61 -31.95 -4.96
C GLY A 175 17.18 -30.84 -3.99
N LYS A 176 17.76 -29.64 -4.12
CA LYS A 176 17.44 -28.48 -3.27
C LYS A 176 16.21 -27.75 -3.79
N LYS A 177 15.46 -27.19 -2.85
CA LYS A 177 14.28 -26.35 -3.12
C LYS A 177 14.71 -25.01 -3.73
N ILE A 178 13.90 -24.48 -4.64
CA ILE A 178 14.03 -23.12 -5.18
C ILE A 178 12.79 -22.33 -4.75
N ARG A 179 12.96 -21.06 -4.36
CA ARG A 179 11.85 -20.24 -3.85
C ARG A 179 11.84 -18.91 -4.58
N ILE A 180 10.68 -18.52 -5.08
CA ILE A 180 10.42 -17.16 -5.56
C ILE A 180 9.54 -16.52 -4.50
N VAL A 181 10.05 -15.50 -3.81
CA VAL A 181 9.32 -14.74 -2.81
C VAL A 181 9.01 -13.38 -3.41
N SER A 182 7.73 -13.01 -3.47
CA SER A 182 7.34 -11.71 -4.01
C SER A 182 6.22 -11.06 -3.22
N SER A 183 6.09 -9.74 -3.32
CA SER A 183 4.78 -9.11 -3.10
C SER A 183 3.74 -9.70 -4.05
N THR A 184 2.47 -9.50 -3.75
CA THR A 184 1.39 -10.04 -4.58
C THR A 184 1.55 -9.73 -6.06
N VAL A 185 1.67 -10.79 -6.87
CA VAL A 185 1.68 -10.69 -8.33
C VAL A 185 0.25 -10.86 -8.85
N ASN A 186 -0.26 -9.82 -9.50
CA ASN A 186 -1.58 -9.82 -10.14
C ASN A 186 -1.51 -9.72 -11.69
N SER A 187 -0.30 -9.70 -12.26
CA SER A 187 -0.04 -9.70 -13.71
C SER A 187 -0.27 -11.09 -14.31
N PRO A 188 -1.23 -11.28 -15.24
CA PRO A 188 -1.39 -12.54 -15.95
C PRO A 188 -0.12 -13.00 -16.66
N SER A 189 0.64 -12.09 -17.26
CA SER A 189 1.88 -12.44 -17.98
C SER A 189 3.00 -12.84 -17.01
N THR A 190 3.17 -12.13 -15.89
CA THR A 190 4.16 -12.50 -14.86
C THR A 190 3.83 -13.85 -14.23
N ILE A 191 2.55 -14.12 -13.94
CA ILE A 191 2.10 -15.43 -13.42
C ILE A 191 2.45 -16.55 -14.41
N ALA A 192 2.26 -16.33 -15.72
CA ALA A 192 2.63 -17.30 -16.75
C ALA A 192 4.16 -17.51 -16.84
N VAL A 193 4.96 -16.44 -16.74
CA VAL A 193 6.43 -16.56 -16.68
C VAL A 193 6.90 -17.36 -15.46
N ILE A 194 6.31 -17.11 -14.28
CA ILE A 194 6.60 -17.88 -13.07
C ILE A 194 6.23 -19.36 -13.26
N ALA A 195 5.10 -19.64 -13.91
CA ALA A 195 4.68 -21.02 -14.22
C ALA A 195 5.68 -21.72 -15.16
N ASP A 196 6.17 -21.04 -16.21
CA ASP A 196 7.19 -21.55 -17.12
C ASP A 196 8.53 -21.80 -16.38
N PHE A 197 8.91 -20.91 -15.46
CA PHE A 197 10.10 -21.10 -14.62
C PHE A 197 9.97 -22.33 -13.71
N VAL A 198 8.80 -22.52 -13.08
CA VAL A 198 8.51 -23.72 -12.26
C VAL A 198 8.49 -24.99 -13.12
N ALA A 199 8.03 -24.91 -14.37
CA ALA A 199 8.08 -26.05 -15.29
C ALA A 199 9.52 -26.46 -15.62
N LYS A 200 10.45 -25.50 -15.76
CA LYS A 200 11.89 -25.78 -15.91
C LYS A 200 12.52 -26.34 -14.64
N TYR A 201 12.12 -25.81 -13.48
CA TYR A 201 12.65 -26.16 -12.16
C TYR A 201 11.55 -26.70 -11.24
N PRO A 202 11.20 -28.00 -11.30
CA PRO A 202 10.01 -28.53 -10.61
C PRO A 202 10.02 -28.42 -9.07
N ALA A 203 11.20 -28.22 -8.45
CA ALA A 203 11.33 -27.96 -7.02
C ALA A 203 11.14 -26.48 -6.64
N ALA A 204 10.93 -25.60 -7.64
CA ALA A 204 10.62 -24.20 -7.44
C ALA A 204 9.19 -24.02 -6.95
N LYS A 205 8.99 -23.09 -6.01
CA LYS A 205 7.68 -22.67 -5.53
C LYS A 205 7.64 -21.16 -5.43
N HIS A 206 6.57 -20.55 -5.94
CA HIS A 206 6.25 -19.14 -5.75
C HIS A 206 5.49 -18.96 -4.43
N ILE A 207 5.91 -17.97 -3.64
CA ILE A 207 5.34 -17.60 -2.35
C ILE A 207 5.02 -16.11 -2.42
N ASN A 208 3.75 -15.77 -2.26
CA ASN A 208 3.33 -14.38 -2.11
C ASN A 208 3.50 -13.98 -0.64
N TYR A 209 4.24 -12.91 -0.42
CA TYR A 209 4.59 -12.31 0.85
C TYR A 209 4.29 -10.82 0.75
N ASP A 210 3.24 -10.38 1.44
CA ASP A 210 2.88 -8.96 1.51
C ASP A 210 3.34 -8.40 2.86
N ALA A 211 4.07 -7.29 2.85
CA ALA A 211 4.54 -6.62 4.07
C ALA A 211 3.38 -6.28 5.03
N TYR A 212 2.27 -5.83 4.47
CA TYR A 212 1.00 -5.72 5.17
C TYR A 212 0.04 -6.81 4.67
N SER A 213 -0.16 -7.83 5.50
CA SER A 213 -0.86 -9.03 5.09
C SER A 213 -2.38 -8.96 5.31
N TYR A 214 -3.12 -9.49 4.33
CA TYR A 214 -4.56 -9.76 4.41
C TYR A 214 -4.86 -11.27 4.44
N SER A 215 -3.88 -12.09 4.82
CA SER A 215 -4.00 -13.56 4.92
C SER A 215 -5.18 -13.99 5.81
N GLY A 216 -5.49 -13.21 6.85
CA GLY A 216 -6.62 -13.41 7.75
C GLY A 216 -7.98 -13.36 7.04
N ILE A 217 -8.17 -12.42 6.11
CA ILE A 217 -9.38 -12.33 5.28
C ILE A 217 -9.45 -13.53 4.34
N ILE A 218 -8.35 -13.84 3.66
CA ILE A 218 -8.25 -14.95 2.70
C ILE A 218 -8.60 -16.29 3.37
N GLN A 219 -7.96 -16.58 4.51
CA GLN A 219 -8.17 -17.81 5.27
C GLN A 219 -9.58 -17.87 5.88
N ALA A 220 -10.12 -16.76 6.37
CA ALA A 220 -11.48 -16.73 6.90
C ALA A 220 -12.52 -16.99 5.80
N ASN A 221 -12.36 -16.46 4.59
CA ASN A 221 -13.26 -16.80 3.47
C ASN A 221 -13.10 -18.25 3.01
N GLN A 222 -11.89 -18.81 3.08
CA GLN A 222 -11.69 -20.25 2.84
C GLN A 222 -12.44 -21.09 3.87
N GLN A 223 -12.36 -20.74 5.15
CA GLN A 223 -13.04 -21.46 6.24
C GLN A 223 -14.57 -21.26 6.23
N SER A 224 -15.04 -20.06 5.88
CA SER A 224 -16.46 -19.72 5.92
C SER A 224 -17.21 -20.13 4.66
N PHE A 225 -16.58 -20.09 3.48
CA PHE A 225 -17.25 -20.24 2.19
C PHE A 225 -16.51 -21.15 1.19
N GLY A 226 -15.35 -21.70 1.55
CA GLY A 226 -14.54 -22.52 0.66
C GLY A 226 -13.78 -21.74 -0.42
N LYS A 227 -13.69 -20.40 -0.30
CA LYS A 227 -13.01 -19.51 -1.26
C LYS A 227 -11.88 -18.74 -0.59
N ALA A 228 -10.63 -19.09 -0.88
CA ALA A 228 -9.45 -18.37 -0.41
C ALA A 228 -9.22 -17.06 -1.19
N VAL A 229 -9.99 -16.02 -0.86
CA VAL A 229 -9.95 -14.73 -1.56
C VAL A 229 -10.09 -13.55 -0.60
N VAL A 230 -9.57 -12.40 -1.00
CA VAL A 230 -10.06 -11.10 -0.50
C VAL A 230 -11.30 -10.75 -1.32
N PRO A 231 -12.48 -10.58 -0.70
CA PRO A 231 -13.71 -10.31 -1.43
C PRO A 231 -13.71 -8.88 -1.93
N HIS A 232 -14.55 -8.61 -2.91
CA HIS A 232 -14.77 -7.25 -3.40
C HIS A 232 -15.90 -6.59 -2.61
N TYR A 233 -15.57 -5.49 -1.92
CA TYR A 233 -16.50 -4.73 -1.10
C TYR A 233 -17.12 -3.59 -1.92
N ASN A 234 -18.44 -3.42 -1.81
CA ASN A 234 -19.23 -2.43 -2.54
C ASN A 234 -19.84 -1.42 -1.54
N PHE A 235 -19.07 -0.42 -1.11
CA PHE A 235 -19.51 0.59 -0.15
C PHE A 235 -20.64 1.48 -0.69
N ASN A 236 -20.73 1.65 -2.01
CA ASN A 236 -21.80 2.39 -2.68
C ASN A 236 -23.17 1.66 -2.60
N LYS A 237 -23.18 0.36 -2.29
CA LYS A 237 -24.41 -0.42 -2.09
C LYS A 237 -24.84 -0.52 -0.62
N ALA A 238 -24.04 0.04 0.31
CA ALA A 238 -24.32 0.00 1.73
C ALA A 238 -25.05 1.27 2.20
N ASP A 239 -26.20 1.10 2.86
CA ASP A 239 -26.92 2.15 3.58
C ASP A 239 -26.38 2.29 5.02
N VAL A 240 -25.90 1.20 5.64
CA VAL A 240 -25.25 1.20 6.97
C VAL A 240 -23.90 0.47 6.90
N ILE A 241 -22.84 1.17 7.31
CA ILE A 241 -21.47 0.68 7.34
C ILE A 241 -20.99 0.66 8.80
N VAL A 242 -20.51 -0.50 9.24
CA VAL A 242 -19.88 -0.67 10.55
C VAL A 242 -18.48 -1.21 10.34
N SER A 243 -17.48 -0.47 10.82
CA SER A 243 -16.08 -0.82 10.63
C SER A 243 -15.40 -1.04 11.97
N PHE A 244 -14.64 -2.13 12.08
CA PHE A 244 -13.78 -2.46 13.21
C PHE A 244 -12.33 -2.32 12.79
N ALA A 245 -11.72 -1.17 13.10
CA ALA A 245 -10.33 -0.84 12.79
C ALA A 245 -9.93 -0.96 11.29
N ALA A 246 -10.88 -1.07 10.36
CA ALA A 246 -10.59 -0.97 8.94
C ALA A 246 -10.53 0.50 8.54
N ASP A 247 -9.37 0.95 8.07
CA ASP A 247 -9.17 2.28 7.51
C ASP A 247 -9.42 2.31 6.00
N PHE A 248 -10.66 2.01 5.58
CA PHE A 248 -11.04 1.85 4.17
C PHE A 248 -10.99 3.14 3.33
N LEU A 249 -10.92 4.32 3.96
CA LEU A 249 -10.62 5.59 3.29
C LEU A 249 -9.12 5.93 3.26
N GLY A 250 -8.30 5.12 3.94
CA GLY A 250 -6.85 5.24 4.01
C GLY A 250 -6.19 4.03 3.35
N SER A 251 -5.46 3.25 4.14
CA SER A 251 -4.57 2.17 3.65
C SER A 251 -5.23 0.79 3.52
N TRP A 252 -6.51 0.63 3.89
CA TRP A 252 -7.14 -0.70 3.90
C TRP A 252 -7.62 -1.15 2.51
N ILE A 253 -6.94 -2.17 1.97
CA ILE A 253 -7.17 -2.86 0.69
C ILE A 253 -7.13 -1.93 -0.55
N SER A 254 -8.11 -1.05 -0.73
CA SER A 254 -8.32 -0.28 -1.96
C SER A 254 -8.89 1.12 -1.63
N GLY A 255 -8.05 1.97 -1.04
CA GLY A 255 -8.47 3.25 -0.44
C GLY A 255 -9.17 4.19 -1.42
N GLU A 256 -8.64 4.32 -2.64
CA GLU A 256 -9.17 5.20 -3.69
C GLU A 256 -10.53 4.73 -4.20
N GLU A 257 -10.66 3.41 -4.41
CA GLU A 257 -11.92 2.78 -4.80
C GLU A 257 -13.00 2.99 -3.74
N PHE A 258 -12.69 2.63 -2.50
CA PHE A 258 -13.65 2.71 -1.41
C PHE A 258 -14.01 4.16 -1.09
N THR A 259 -13.07 5.10 -1.22
CA THR A 259 -13.35 6.53 -1.11
C THR A 259 -14.36 6.98 -2.17
N LYS A 260 -14.18 6.58 -3.44
CA LYS A 260 -15.12 6.91 -4.52
C LYS A 260 -16.52 6.35 -4.25
N GLN A 261 -16.59 5.09 -3.84
CA GLN A 261 -17.83 4.40 -3.51
C GLN A 261 -18.52 4.98 -2.26
N TYR A 262 -17.75 5.36 -1.24
CA TYR A 262 -18.26 5.95 -0.01
C TYR A 262 -18.87 7.33 -0.26
N ILE A 263 -18.17 8.19 -0.99
CA ILE A 263 -18.61 9.56 -1.29
C ILE A 263 -19.83 9.57 -2.22
N SER A 264 -20.03 8.55 -3.06
CA SER A 264 -21.22 8.50 -3.94
C SER A 264 -22.54 8.52 -3.16
N ASN A 265 -22.53 8.07 -1.90
CA ASN A 265 -23.68 8.07 -1.00
C ASN A 265 -23.64 9.22 0.03
N ARG A 266 -22.65 10.11 -0.02
CA ARG A 266 -22.46 11.23 0.92
C ARG A 266 -22.20 12.56 0.22
N ASN A 267 -22.69 12.71 -1.01
CA ASN A 267 -22.55 13.92 -1.82
C ASN A 267 -23.76 14.87 -1.66
N ASN A 268 -23.73 16.00 -2.39
CA ASN A 268 -24.83 16.98 -2.36
C ASN A 268 -26.19 16.37 -2.77
N ALA A 269 -26.21 15.45 -3.75
CA ALA A 269 -27.45 14.81 -4.17
C ALA A 269 -28.04 13.93 -3.03
N SER A 270 -27.19 13.16 -2.35
CA SER A 270 -27.56 12.40 -1.14
C SER A 270 -28.14 13.28 -0.03
N LEU A 271 -27.52 14.43 0.21
CA LEU A 271 -27.99 15.41 1.20
C LEU A 271 -29.38 15.97 0.84
N VAL A 272 -29.58 16.39 -0.41
CA VAL A 272 -30.88 16.88 -0.90
C VAL A 272 -31.97 15.81 -0.77
N ASN A 273 -31.62 14.55 -1.09
CA ASN A 273 -32.53 13.41 -1.00
C ASN A 273 -32.71 12.88 0.43
N LYS A 274 -32.04 13.48 1.43
CA LYS A 274 -32.03 13.03 2.84
C LYS A 274 -31.67 11.55 2.99
N LYS A 275 -30.86 11.03 2.08
CA LYS A 275 -30.42 9.63 2.06
C LYS A 275 -28.89 9.60 2.00
N MET A 276 -28.28 9.31 3.15
CA MET A 276 -26.84 9.21 3.30
C MET A 276 -26.48 7.84 3.89
N SER A 277 -25.35 7.28 3.48
CA SER A 277 -24.81 6.09 4.16
C SER A 277 -24.41 6.45 5.60
N ARG A 278 -24.93 5.69 6.53
CA ARG A 278 -24.64 5.79 7.97
C ARG A 278 -23.34 5.04 8.25
N HIS A 279 -22.36 5.71 8.85
CA HIS A 279 -21.04 5.11 9.14
C HIS A 279 -20.71 5.14 10.63
N ILE A 280 -20.50 3.95 11.21
CA ILE A 280 -20.04 3.76 12.60
C ILE A 280 -18.67 3.09 12.60
N GLN A 281 -17.68 3.76 13.20
CA GLN A 281 -16.31 3.28 13.33
C GLN A 281 -16.01 2.87 14.77
N PHE A 282 -15.57 1.62 14.97
CA PHE A 282 -14.97 1.13 16.20
C PHE A 282 -13.47 1.00 15.98
N GLU A 283 -12.65 1.74 16.74
CA GLU A 283 -11.19 1.69 16.55
C GLU A 283 -10.45 2.17 17.80
N SER A 284 -9.17 1.78 17.93
CA SER A 284 -8.30 2.22 19.02
C SER A 284 -7.63 3.57 18.69
N GLY A 285 -6.81 3.59 17.63
CA GLY A 285 -6.21 4.81 17.08
C GLY A 285 -7.22 5.62 16.27
N MET A 286 -6.94 6.90 16.03
CA MET A 286 -7.76 7.74 15.15
C MET A 286 -7.28 7.62 13.71
N SER A 287 -8.11 7.05 12.84
CA SER A 287 -7.80 6.85 11.42
C SER A 287 -8.48 7.89 10.52
N MET A 288 -8.10 7.95 9.24
CA MET A 288 -8.80 8.77 8.25
C MET A 288 -10.26 8.37 8.08
N THR A 289 -10.53 7.08 8.15
CA THR A 289 -11.89 6.54 8.13
C THR A 289 -12.68 6.99 9.36
N GLY A 290 -12.07 6.92 10.54
CA GLY A 290 -12.69 7.31 11.79
C GLY A 290 -12.99 8.81 11.90
N THR A 291 -12.13 9.67 11.37
CA THR A 291 -12.39 11.14 11.35
C THR A 291 -13.55 11.53 10.45
N ASN A 292 -13.87 10.69 9.44
CA ASN A 292 -14.98 10.89 8.52
C ASN A 292 -16.26 10.10 8.90
N ALA A 293 -16.22 9.34 10.01
CA ALA A 293 -17.35 8.59 10.51
C ALA A 293 -18.42 9.50 11.14
N ASP A 294 -19.69 9.09 11.03
CA ASP A 294 -20.77 9.79 11.76
C ASP A 294 -20.71 9.51 13.26
N THR A 295 -20.19 8.35 13.64
CA THR A 295 -20.02 7.96 15.03
C THR A 295 -18.75 7.13 15.17
N ARG A 296 -17.80 7.66 15.94
CA ARG A 296 -16.54 6.98 16.27
C ARG A 296 -16.56 6.54 17.73
N ILE A 297 -16.29 5.27 17.98
CA ILE A 297 -16.36 4.64 19.29
C ILE A 297 -14.96 4.08 19.62
N PRO A 298 -14.23 4.73 20.53
CA PRO A 298 -12.94 4.22 20.98
C PRO A 298 -13.10 2.89 21.72
N ILE A 299 -12.39 1.87 21.27
CA ILE A 299 -12.27 0.57 21.96
C ILE A 299 -10.80 0.15 22.02
N LYS A 300 -10.42 -0.65 23.01
CA LYS A 300 -9.06 -1.21 23.09
C LYS A 300 -8.84 -2.31 22.04
N LEU A 301 -7.58 -2.64 21.74
CA LEU A 301 -7.25 -3.73 20.80
C LEU A 301 -7.71 -5.08 21.35
N SER A 302 -7.57 -5.26 22.66
CA SER A 302 -8.06 -6.43 23.39
C SER A 302 -9.59 -6.55 23.41
N GLU A 303 -10.31 -5.47 23.09
CA GLU A 303 -11.77 -5.39 23.10
C GLU A 303 -12.44 -5.61 21.74
N GLU A 304 -11.70 -5.53 20.62
CA GLU A 304 -12.27 -5.69 19.28
C GLU A 304 -12.91 -7.09 19.08
N GLY A 305 -12.25 -8.15 19.56
CA GLY A 305 -12.79 -9.51 19.52
C GLY A 305 -14.09 -9.66 20.33
N PRO A 306 -14.10 -9.30 21.62
CA PRO A 306 -15.33 -9.25 22.42
C PRO A 306 -16.45 -8.39 21.82
N ALA A 307 -16.13 -7.25 21.21
CA ALA A 307 -17.11 -6.38 20.56
C ALA A 307 -17.78 -7.06 19.35
N LEU A 308 -17.01 -7.77 18.52
CA LEU A 308 -17.55 -8.58 17.42
C LEU A 308 -18.44 -9.72 17.91
N VAL A 309 -18.05 -10.41 19.00
CA VAL A 309 -18.88 -11.45 19.63
C VAL A 309 -20.19 -10.85 20.14
N ALA A 310 -20.14 -9.71 20.83
CA ALA A 310 -21.31 -9.02 21.35
C ALA A 310 -22.25 -8.56 20.21
N LEU A 311 -21.69 -8.05 19.11
CA LEU A 311 -22.45 -7.66 17.93
C LEU A 311 -23.16 -8.87 17.29
N TYR A 312 -22.45 -9.97 17.10
CA TYR A 312 -23.04 -11.21 16.58
C TYR A 312 -24.17 -11.73 17.47
N ASN A 313 -23.96 -11.75 18.79
CA ASN A 313 -24.99 -12.17 19.75
C ASN A 313 -26.23 -11.28 19.67
N ALA A 314 -26.05 -9.96 19.60
CA ALA A 314 -27.14 -8.99 19.49
C ALA A 314 -27.93 -9.13 18.17
N LEU A 315 -27.27 -9.50 17.07
CA LEU A 315 -27.91 -9.72 15.77
C LEU A 315 -28.64 -11.07 15.66
N SER A 316 -28.03 -12.13 16.19
CA SER A 316 -28.53 -13.50 16.06
C SER A 316 -29.52 -13.90 17.15
N GLY A 317 -29.53 -13.20 18.29
CA GLY A 317 -30.26 -13.63 19.49
C GLY A 317 -29.63 -14.84 20.20
N THR A 318 -28.42 -15.26 19.80
CA THR A 318 -27.68 -16.36 20.42
C THR A 318 -26.58 -15.87 21.35
N THR A 319 -25.99 -16.75 22.15
CA THR A 319 -24.85 -16.42 23.02
C THR A 319 -23.68 -17.33 22.71
N LEU A 320 -22.64 -16.78 22.09
CA LEU A 320 -21.38 -17.48 21.86
C LEU A 320 -20.52 -17.57 23.13
N PRO A 321 -19.65 -18.59 23.25
CA PRO A 321 -18.74 -18.74 24.37
C PRO A 321 -17.75 -17.55 24.45
N GLY A 322 -17.29 -17.23 25.65
CA GLY A 322 -16.29 -16.18 25.85
C GLY A 322 -16.84 -14.75 25.70
N THR A 323 -18.16 -14.56 25.76
CA THR A 323 -18.79 -13.24 25.80
C THR A 323 -18.29 -12.45 27.01
N LYS A 324 -17.67 -11.29 26.77
CA LYS A 324 -17.20 -10.35 27.79
C LYS A 324 -17.85 -9.00 27.55
N LYS A 325 -18.15 -8.27 28.63
CA LYS A 325 -18.54 -6.86 28.54
C LYS A 325 -17.33 -6.02 28.18
N LEU A 326 -17.55 -4.96 27.41
CA LEU A 326 -16.53 -3.96 27.14
C LEU A 326 -16.32 -3.10 28.39
N THR A 327 -15.11 -2.56 28.56
CA THR A 327 -14.79 -1.68 29.70
C THR A 327 -15.58 -0.37 29.63
N SER A 328 -15.86 0.11 28.42
CA SER A 328 -16.71 1.28 28.19
C SER A 328 -18.18 0.90 28.11
N ALA A 329 -18.97 1.33 29.09
CA ALA A 329 -20.43 1.19 29.06
C ALA A 329 -21.07 1.88 27.84
N ASN A 330 -20.42 2.91 27.28
CA ASN A 330 -20.88 3.56 26.05
C ASN A 330 -20.64 2.67 24.83
N ALA A 331 -19.51 1.97 24.76
CA ALA A 331 -19.23 1.03 23.70
C ALA A 331 -20.20 -0.17 23.73
N ASP A 332 -20.46 -0.73 24.92
CA ASP A 332 -21.46 -1.80 25.11
C ASP A 332 -22.85 -1.37 24.61
N LYS A 333 -23.31 -0.18 25.02
CA LYS A 333 -24.60 0.37 24.57
C LYS A 333 -24.62 0.60 23.06
N ALA A 334 -23.53 1.11 22.50
CA ALA A 334 -23.44 1.38 21.08
C ALA A 334 -23.52 0.10 20.24
N ILE A 335 -22.89 -1.01 20.66
CA ILE A 335 -23.01 -2.31 19.98
C ILE A 335 -24.48 -2.74 19.85
N ILE A 336 -25.28 -2.59 20.92
CA ILE A 336 -26.70 -2.95 20.91
C ILE A 336 -27.51 -2.05 19.96
N LEU A 337 -27.20 -0.75 19.91
CA LEU A 337 -27.87 0.19 19.00
C LEU A 337 -27.50 -0.08 17.54
N VAL A 338 -26.21 -0.30 17.28
CA VAL A 338 -25.68 -0.62 15.95
C VAL A 338 -26.28 -1.92 15.42
N ALA A 339 -26.46 -2.94 16.28
CA ALA A 339 -27.14 -4.18 15.87
C ALA A 339 -28.55 -3.91 15.33
N LYS A 340 -29.31 -2.99 15.93
CA LYS A 340 -30.64 -2.60 15.45
C LYS A 340 -30.59 -1.88 14.11
N GLU A 341 -29.64 -0.95 13.94
CA GLU A 341 -29.42 -0.24 12.67
C GLU A 341 -29.05 -1.21 11.54
N LEU A 342 -28.16 -2.17 11.81
CA LEU A 342 -27.77 -3.21 10.85
C LEU A 342 -28.94 -4.12 10.47
N LEU A 343 -29.75 -4.57 11.44
CA LEU A 343 -30.94 -5.39 11.16
C LEU A 343 -31.98 -4.64 10.31
N ALA A 344 -32.13 -3.34 10.52
CA ALA A 344 -33.01 -2.49 9.70
C ALA A 344 -32.50 -2.32 8.26
N ALA A 345 -31.19 -2.51 8.04
CA ALA A 345 -30.53 -2.37 6.75
C ALA A 345 -30.15 -3.71 6.09
N LYS A 346 -30.81 -4.82 6.43
CA LYS A 346 -30.55 -6.14 5.82
C LYS A 346 -30.52 -6.07 4.27
N GLY A 347 -29.53 -6.74 3.69
CA GLY A 347 -29.22 -6.72 2.25
C GLY A 347 -28.45 -5.47 1.79
N LYS A 348 -28.36 -4.43 2.63
CA LYS A 348 -27.66 -3.15 2.37
C LYS A 348 -26.77 -2.73 3.54
N ALA A 349 -26.43 -3.68 4.40
CA ALA A 349 -25.51 -3.47 5.50
C ALA A 349 -24.13 -4.00 5.11
N LEU A 350 -23.08 -3.39 5.66
CA LEU A 350 -21.72 -3.84 5.46
C LEU A 350 -20.96 -3.74 6.78
N VAL A 351 -20.43 -4.87 7.25
CA VAL A 351 -19.51 -4.93 8.39
C VAL A 351 -18.13 -5.30 7.90
N VAL A 352 -17.10 -4.53 8.26
CA VAL A 352 -15.70 -4.79 7.86
C VAL A 352 -14.77 -4.77 9.07
N SER A 353 -13.63 -5.48 8.99
CA SER A 353 -12.58 -5.43 10.00
C SER A 353 -11.20 -5.30 9.36
N GLY A 354 -10.36 -4.44 9.94
CA GLY A 354 -8.98 -4.21 9.54
C GLY A 354 -7.99 -5.25 10.09
N SER A 355 -8.45 -6.18 10.93
CA SER A 355 -7.58 -7.12 11.64
C SER A 355 -7.16 -8.31 10.77
N ASN A 356 -5.87 -8.65 10.78
CA ASN A 356 -5.35 -9.88 10.13
C ASN A 356 -5.61 -11.18 10.94
N ASN A 357 -6.36 -11.12 12.05
CA ASN A 357 -6.76 -12.30 12.83
C ASN A 357 -7.93 -13.05 12.16
N VAL A 358 -7.70 -14.33 11.80
CA VAL A 358 -8.69 -15.21 11.14
C VAL A 358 -9.99 -15.33 11.93
N ALA A 359 -9.94 -15.46 13.26
CA ALA A 359 -11.15 -15.65 14.07
C ALA A 359 -12.03 -14.39 14.10
N LYS A 360 -11.44 -13.18 14.08
CA LYS A 360 -12.21 -11.92 13.93
C LYS A 360 -12.89 -11.89 12.56
N GLN A 361 -12.17 -12.23 11.50
CA GLN A 361 -12.69 -12.24 10.14
C GLN A 361 -13.79 -13.31 9.94
N VAL A 362 -13.68 -14.49 10.57
CA VAL A 362 -14.75 -15.50 10.56
C VAL A 362 -16.04 -14.97 11.21
N LEU A 363 -15.94 -14.21 12.31
CA LEU A 363 -17.11 -13.57 12.91
C LEU A 363 -17.70 -12.47 12.02
N VAL A 364 -16.86 -11.63 11.41
CA VAL A 364 -17.31 -10.62 10.44
C VAL A 364 -18.05 -11.28 9.27
N ASN A 365 -17.52 -12.40 8.78
CA ASN A 365 -18.18 -13.20 7.74
C ASN A 365 -19.55 -13.71 8.20
N ALA A 366 -19.65 -14.22 9.44
CA ALA A 366 -20.92 -14.69 9.99
C ALA A 366 -21.94 -13.56 10.16
N ILE A 367 -21.50 -12.38 10.62
CA ILE A 367 -22.33 -11.18 10.76
C ILE A 367 -22.88 -10.76 9.40
N ASN A 368 -22.02 -10.62 8.39
CA ASN A 368 -22.44 -10.24 7.04
C ASN A 368 -23.35 -11.30 6.39
N ALA A 369 -23.15 -12.58 6.69
CA ALA A 369 -24.06 -13.65 6.25
C ALA A 369 -25.46 -13.50 6.87
N LEU A 370 -25.56 -13.21 8.17
CA LEU A 370 -26.85 -12.94 8.84
C LEU A 370 -27.57 -11.69 8.29
N LEU A 371 -26.78 -10.72 7.82
CA LEU A 371 -27.28 -9.47 7.24
C LEU A 371 -27.66 -9.60 5.77
N GLY A 372 -27.34 -10.73 5.11
CA GLY A 372 -27.59 -10.92 3.68
C GLY A 372 -26.71 -10.04 2.79
N SER A 373 -25.49 -9.73 3.23
CA SER A 373 -24.55 -8.84 2.54
C SER A 373 -23.83 -9.51 1.36
N TYR A 374 -23.70 -10.84 1.36
CA TYR A 374 -23.08 -11.59 0.26
C TYR A 374 -23.99 -11.63 -0.97
N GLY A 375 -23.44 -11.23 -2.11
CA GLY A 375 -24.18 -11.02 -3.36
C GLY A 375 -24.78 -9.61 -3.49
N THR A 376 -24.68 -8.77 -2.46
CA THR A 376 -25.10 -7.36 -2.52
C THR A 376 -23.92 -6.41 -2.28
N THR A 377 -23.51 -6.24 -1.02
CA THR A 377 -22.42 -5.36 -0.60
C THR A 377 -21.06 -6.07 -0.58
N ILE A 378 -21.04 -7.41 -0.63
CA ILE A 378 -19.83 -8.23 -0.67
C ILE A 378 -19.93 -9.22 -1.83
N ASP A 379 -18.91 -9.24 -2.68
CA ASP A 379 -18.80 -10.16 -3.81
C ASP A 379 -17.60 -11.10 -3.63
N LEU A 380 -17.87 -12.41 -3.63
CA LEU A 380 -16.86 -13.47 -3.52
C LEU A 380 -16.49 -14.08 -4.88
N ASP A 381 -17.27 -13.81 -5.92
CA ASP A 381 -17.12 -14.39 -7.26
C ASP A 381 -16.32 -13.47 -8.20
N ASN A 382 -16.24 -12.19 -7.87
CA ASN A 382 -15.38 -11.21 -8.51
C ASN A 382 -14.39 -10.61 -7.49
N PRO A 383 -13.47 -11.41 -6.92
CA PRO A 383 -12.58 -10.97 -5.84
C PRO A 383 -11.56 -9.93 -6.32
N THR A 384 -10.95 -9.24 -5.35
CA THR A 384 -9.73 -8.48 -5.61
C THR A 384 -8.52 -9.42 -5.66
N ASN A 385 -7.62 -9.15 -6.59
CA ASN A 385 -6.33 -9.81 -6.74
C ASN A 385 -5.17 -8.91 -6.26
N GLN A 386 -5.46 -7.76 -5.65
CA GLN A 386 -4.44 -6.84 -5.13
C GLN A 386 -3.61 -7.46 -4.00
N TYR A 387 -4.17 -8.45 -3.28
CA TYR A 387 -3.49 -9.17 -2.20
C TYR A 387 -3.73 -10.67 -2.29
N LYS A 388 -2.64 -11.44 -2.20
CA LYS A 388 -2.60 -12.91 -2.24
C LYS A 388 -1.57 -13.49 -1.27
N GLY A 389 -1.06 -12.68 -0.34
CA GLY A 389 -0.08 -13.10 0.65
C GLY A 389 -0.48 -14.32 1.46
N ASN A 390 0.51 -15.16 1.77
CA ASN A 390 0.34 -16.35 2.59
C ASN A 390 1.45 -16.46 3.65
N ASP A 391 1.18 -15.90 4.83
CA ASP A 391 2.12 -15.83 5.94
C ASP A 391 2.63 -17.23 6.36
N ALA A 392 1.78 -18.25 6.29
CA ALA A 392 2.15 -19.62 6.65
C ALA A 392 3.17 -20.22 5.67
N GLU A 393 3.05 -19.93 4.37
CA GLU A 393 4.03 -20.36 3.38
C GLU A 393 5.36 -19.62 3.52
N PHE A 394 5.34 -18.34 3.87
CA PHE A 394 6.56 -17.58 4.13
C PHE A 394 7.30 -18.09 5.37
N VAL A 395 6.58 -18.38 6.46
CA VAL A 395 7.14 -19.04 7.66
C VAL A 395 7.72 -20.43 7.30
N ALA A 396 6.99 -21.21 6.49
CA ALA A 396 7.49 -22.51 6.04
C ALA A 396 8.79 -22.38 5.24
N PHE A 397 8.90 -21.39 4.35
CA PHE A 397 10.13 -21.10 3.62
C PHE A 397 11.31 -20.82 4.55
N ILE A 398 11.13 -19.96 5.57
CA ILE A 398 12.19 -19.64 6.54
C ILE A 398 12.69 -20.91 7.23
N GLU A 399 11.77 -21.77 7.65
CA GLU A 399 12.12 -23.02 8.34
C GLU A 399 12.80 -24.05 7.40
N GLU A 400 12.36 -24.16 6.14
CA GLU A 400 13.04 -24.96 5.11
C GLU A 400 14.47 -24.46 4.85
N ALA A 401 14.65 -23.14 4.77
CA ALA A 401 15.94 -22.51 4.55
C ALA A 401 16.90 -22.72 5.74
N LYS A 402 16.41 -22.58 6.97
CA LYS A 402 17.19 -22.85 8.20
C LYS A 402 17.66 -24.31 8.28
N ARG A 403 16.88 -25.26 7.77
CA ARG A 403 17.27 -26.68 7.63
C ARG A 403 18.23 -26.94 6.45
N GLY A 404 18.58 -25.93 5.67
CA GLY A 404 19.47 -26.05 4.52
C GLY A 404 18.83 -26.76 3.32
N GLU A 405 17.50 -26.83 3.26
CA GLU A 405 16.77 -27.49 2.16
C GLU A 405 16.64 -26.59 0.92
N VAL A 406 16.75 -25.27 1.10
CA VAL A 406 16.63 -24.26 0.03
C VAL A 406 18.01 -23.95 -0.56
N GLY A 407 18.16 -24.19 -1.86
CA GLY A 407 19.40 -23.94 -2.60
C GLY A 407 19.44 -22.56 -3.26
N ALA A 408 18.26 -22.03 -3.62
CA ALA A 408 18.12 -20.71 -4.21
C ALA A 408 16.85 -19.99 -3.75
N VAL A 409 16.95 -18.67 -3.57
CA VAL A 409 15.82 -17.77 -3.38
C VAL A 409 15.92 -16.57 -4.32
N LEU A 410 14.80 -16.16 -4.89
CA LEU A 410 14.65 -15.00 -5.77
C LEU A 410 13.59 -14.07 -5.17
N PHE A 411 13.95 -12.81 -4.90
CA PHE A 411 13.07 -11.79 -4.34
C PHE A 411 12.60 -10.83 -5.42
N LEU A 412 11.28 -10.77 -5.66
CA LEU A 412 10.63 -9.89 -6.62
C LEU A 412 9.70 -8.92 -5.89
N ASP A 413 10.01 -7.62 -5.91
CA ASP A 413 9.24 -6.57 -5.23
C ASP A 413 8.95 -6.89 -3.75
N ALA A 414 9.90 -7.54 -3.05
CA ALA A 414 9.77 -7.93 -1.65
C ALA A 414 11.05 -7.59 -0.87
N ASN A 415 10.90 -7.01 0.33
CA ASN A 415 12.02 -6.64 1.20
C ASN A 415 11.89 -7.26 2.61
N PRO A 416 11.83 -8.61 2.73
CA PRO A 416 11.63 -9.30 4.02
C PRO A 416 12.73 -9.06 5.05
N VAL A 417 13.93 -8.61 4.67
CA VAL A 417 14.95 -8.24 5.67
C VAL A 417 14.56 -6.95 6.42
N TYR A 418 13.77 -6.08 5.78
CA TYR A 418 13.24 -4.85 6.35
C TYR A 418 11.90 -5.05 7.08
N ASP A 419 10.93 -5.65 6.39
CA ASP A 419 9.51 -5.64 6.81
C ASP A 419 9.07 -6.89 7.58
N TYR A 420 9.80 -8.02 7.50
CA TYR A 420 9.44 -9.21 8.27
C TYR A 420 9.70 -9.01 9.76
N PHE A 421 8.70 -9.30 10.59
CA PHE A 421 8.75 -9.02 12.02
C PHE A 421 9.95 -9.69 12.71
N ASN A 422 10.34 -10.91 12.30
CA ASN A 422 11.45 -11.65 12.89
C ASN A 422 12.71 -11.60 12.00
N LYS A 423 13.35 -10.42 12.02
CA LYS A 423 14.57 -10.13 11.23
C LYS A 423 15.71 -11.12 11.48
N LYS A 424 15.81 -11.66 12.70
CA LYS A 424 16.85 -12.64 13.07
C LYS A 424 16.68 -13.93 12.29
N ASP A 425 15.45 -14.44 12.18
CA ASP A 425 15.19 -15.71 11.51
C ASP A 425 15.38 -15.62 9.98
N ILE A 426 14.94 -14.54 9.34
CA ILE A 426 15.17 -14.37 7.89
C ILE A 426 16.66 -14.22 7.56
N LYS A 427 17.43 -13.47 8.36
CA LYS A 427 18.89 -13.37 8.17
C LYS A 427 19.57 -14.72 8.33
N ALA A 428 19.23 -15.47 9.39
CA ALA A 428 19.76 -16.82 9.62
C ALA A 428 19.38 -17.80 8.50
N ALA A 429 18.17 -17.68 7.94
CA ALA A 429 17.75 -18.47 6.78
C ALA A 429 18.60 -18.14 5.54
N LEU A 430 18.80 -16.86 5.23
CA LEU A 430 19.57 -16.41 4.06
C LEU A 430 21.04 -16.83 4.11
N GLU A 431 21.65 -16.92 5.29
CA GLU A 431 23.02 -17.42 5.46
C GLU A 431 23.20 -18.87 4.96
N LYS A 432 22.15 -19.69 4.98
CA LYS A 432 22.19 -21.09 4.54
C LYS A 432 21.97 -21.26 3.04
N ILE A 433 21.46 -20.24 2.35
CA ILE A 433 21.11 -20.31 0.93
C ILE A 433 22.29 -19.85 0.07
N LYS A 434 22.66 -20.68 -0.92
CA LYS A 434 23.81 -20.40 -1.80
C LYS A 434 23.50 -19.32 -2.83
N LEU A 435 22.38 -19.42 -3.54
CA LEU A 435 21.94 -18.42 -4.52
C LEU A 435 20.85 -17.53 -3.92
N LYS A 436 21.12 -16.23 -3.82
CA LYS A 436 20.18 -15.22 -3.32
C LYS A 436 20.12 -14.10 -4.35
N VAL A 437 19.00 -14.02 -5.06
CA VAL A 437 18.78 -13.02 -6.10
C VAL A 437 17.78 -11.98 -5.59
N SER A 438 18.13 -10.70 -5.70
CA SER A 438 17.18 -9.60 -5.56
C SER A 438 16.93 -8.98 -6.93
N PHE A 439 15.66 -8.71 -7.25
CA PHE A 439 15.26 -7.92 -8.40
C PHE A 439 15.04 -6.44 -8.08
N SER A 440 15.32 -6.00 -6.85
CA SER A 440 15.11 -4.61 -6.44
C SER A 440 15.87 -3.65 -7.36
N ASP A 441 15.22 -2.56 -7.74
CA ASP A 441 15.85 -1.46 -8.47
C ASP A 441 16.63 -0.51 -7.54
N ARG A 442 16.66 -0.80 -6.24
CA ARG A 442 17.37 -0.06 -5.20
C ARG A 442 18.23 -0.98 -4.34
N GLY A 443 19.26 -0.40 -3.71
CA GLY A 443 20.11 -1.10 -2.75
C GLY A 443 19.43 -1.26 -1.38
N ASP A 444 18.28 -1.94 -1.33
CA ASP A 444 17.52 -2.18 -0.09
C ASP A 444 18.17 -3.27 0.81
N GLU A 445 17.61 -3.47 2.00
CA GLU A 445 18.14 -4.39 3.00
C GLU A 445 18.19 -5.85 2.52
N THR A 446 17.26 -6.26 1.66
CA THR A 446 17.22 -7.60 1.09
C THR A 446 18.22 -7.75 -0.04
N ALA A 447 18.37 -6.74 -0.91
CA ALA A 447 19.40 -6.66 -1.93
C ALA A 447 20.81 -6.71 -1.31
N ALA A 448 21.04 -6.00 -0.20
CA ALA A 448 22.30 -6.05 0.55
C ALA A 448 22.61 -7.43 1.14
N ALA A 449 21.59 -8.25 1.43
CA ALA A 449 21.75 -9.63 1.90
C ALA A 449 21.91 -10.66 0.75
N CYS A 450 21.68 -10.24 -0.50
CA CYS A 450 21.76 -11.08 -1.69
C CYS A 450 23.16 -11.08 -2.30
N ASN A 451 23.52 -12.17 -3.00
CA ASN A 451 24.78 -12.25 -3.74
C ASN A 451 24.62 -11.92 -5.23
N VAL A 452 23.37 -11.79 -5.69
CA VAL A 452 23.02 -11.33 -7.04
C VAL A 452 21.98 -10.22 -6.90
N VAL A 453 22.24 -9.08 -7.53
CA VAL A 453 21.24 -8.02 -7.73
C VAL A 453 21.04 -7.89 -9.23
N ALA A 454 19.85 -8.25 -9.70
CA ALA A 454 19.42 -8.15 -11.09
C ALA A 454 18.37 -7.03 -11.16
N PRO A 455 18.78 -5.76 -11.23
CA PRO A 455 17.88 -4.63 -10.99
C PRO A 455 16.77 -4.58 -12.04
N ASN A 456 15.53 -4.53 -11.56
CA ASN A 456 14.33 -4.42 -12.39
C ASN A 456 14.20 -3.02 -12.99
N HIS A 457 13.37 -2.91 -14.03
CA HIS A 457 12.95 -1.62 -14.56
C HIS A 457 12.01 -0.92 -13.59
N HIS A 458 11.96 0.41 -13.65
CA HIS A 458 10.80 1.13 -13.15
C HIS A 458 9.61 0.85 -14.09
N TYR A 459 8.37 0.83 -13.59
CA TYR A 459 7.23 0.40 -14.42
C TYR A 459 7.04 1.26 -15.70
N LEU A 460 7.41 2.55 -15.66
CA LEU A 460 7.41 3.46 -16.82
C LEU A 460 8.48 3.15 -17.89
N GLU A 461 9.39 2.23 -17.61
CA GLU A 461 10.43 1.71 -18.51
C GLU A 461 10.11 0.28 -18.96
N SER A 462 8.98 -0.28 -18.54
CA SER A 462 8.66 -1.71 -18.66
C SER A 462 7.38 -1.98 -19.43
N TRP A 463 7.32 -3.14 -20.08
CA TRP A 463 6.07 -3.73 -20.56
C TRP A 463 5.51 -4.69 -19.51
N GLY A 464 4.18 -4.81 -19.44
CA GLY A 464 3.54 -5.73 -18.50
C GLY A 464 2.03 -5.64 -18.55
N ASP A 465 1.37 -6.21 -17.55
CA ASP A 465 -0.08 -6.15 -17.39
C ASP A 465 -0.49 -6.36 -15.93
N ALA A 466 -1.76 -6.10 -15.62
CA ALA A 466 -2.33 -6.34 -14.31
C ALA A 466 -3.76 -6.85 -14.42
N ASN A 467 -4.20 -7.62 -13.42
CA ASN A 467 -5.58 -8.00 -13.20
C ASN A 467 -5.99 -7.76 -11.74
N ALA A 468 -6.06 -6.50 -11.33
CA ALA A 468 -6.26 -6.10 -9.92
C ALA A 468 -7.61 -6.52 -9.33
N ILE A 469 -8.65 -6.60 -10.15
CA ILE A 469 -9.95 -7.21 -9.82
C ILE A 469 -10.29 -8.21 -10.91
N ALA A 470 -10.94 -9.31 -10.54
CA ALA A 470 -11.43 -10.30 -11.49
C ALA A 470 -12.23 -9.64 -12.64
N GLY A 471 -11.83 -9.91 -13.88
CA GLY A 471 -12.48 -9.35 -15.07
C GLY A 471 -12.04 -7.94 -15.48
N PHE A 472 -11.13 -7.30 -14.75
CA PHE A 472 -10.51 -6.03 -15.12
C PHE A 472 -9.03 -6.25 -15.47
N TYR A 473 -8.67 -6.12 -16.74
CA TYR A 473 -7.29 -6.31 -17.20
C TYR A 473 -6.76 -5.01 -17.77
N SER A 474 -5.54 -4.63 -17.39
CA SER A 474 -4.89 -3.43 -17.86
C SER A 474 -3.45 -3.70 -18.29
N VAL A 475 -2.93 -2.90 -19.21
CA VAL A 475 -1.59 -3.05 -19.76
C VAL A 475 -0.65 -2.01 -19.13
N VAL A 476 0.59 -2.42 -18.85
CA VAL A 476 1.68 -1.51 -18.49
C VAL A 476 2.42 -1.17 -19.78
N GLN A 477 2.37 0.10 -20.16
CA GLN A 477 3.15 0.61 -21.29
C GLN A 477 4.34 1.41 -20.78
N PRO A 478 5.54 1.18 -21.34
CA PRO A 478 6.66 2.05 -21.10
C PRO A 478 6.42 3.39 -21.80
N THR A 479 6.92 4.45 -21.20
CA THR A 479 6.81 5.83 -21.70
C THR A 479 8.17 6.48 -21.88
N ILE A 480 9.23 5.77 -21.49
CA ILE A 480 10.63 6.10 -21.72
C ILE A 480 11.42 4.79 -21.87
N ASN A 481 12.54 4.85 -22.58
CA ASN A 481 13.49 3.74 -22.58
C ASN A 481 14.15 3.60 -21.19
N PRO A 482 14.65 2.40 -20.83
CA PRO A 482 15.38 2.21 -19.59
C PRO A 482 16.51 3.25 -19.42
N VAL A 483 16.49 3.98 -18.30
CA VAL A 483 17.48 5.03 -18.01
C VAL A 483 18.84 4.43 -17.66
N TYR A 484 18.82 3.27 -17.00
CA TYR A 484 20.00 2.53 -16.57
C TYR A 484 20.05 1.13 -17.19
N ASN A 485 21.18 0.43 -17.01
CA ASN A 485 21.41 -0.93 -17.50
C ASN A 485 20.67 -1.97 -16.64
N THR A 486 19.35 -1.86 -16.62
CA THR A 486 18.43 -2.73 -15.88
C THR A 486 17.75 -3.72 -16.83
N ARG A 487 17.05 -4.73 -16.30
CA ARG A 487 16.30 -5.70 -17.10
C ARG A 487 15.10 -6.22 -16.31
N GLN A 488 13.96 -6.37 -16.98
CA GLN A 488 12.77 -6.92 -16.34
C GLN A 488 13.03 -8.26 -15.65
N ALA A 489 12.51 -8.43 -14.43
CA ALA A 489 12.66 -9.66 -13.67
C ALA A 489 12.12 -10.87 -14.45
N GLU A 490 10.98 -10.68 -15.13
CA GLU A 490 10.32 -11.68 -15.95
C GLU A 490 11.19 -12.12 -17.13
N GLN A 491 11.84 -11.16 -17.80
CA GLN A 491 12.81 -11.47 -18.85
C GLN A 491 13.99 -12.28 -18.31
N SER A 492 14.49 -11.94 -17.13
CA SER A 492 15.56 -12.72 -16.47
C SER A 492 15.10 -14.15 -16.17
N LEU A 493 13.88 -14.33 -15.63
CA LEU A 493 13.29 -15.65 -15.39
C LEU A 493 13.15 -16.47 -16.68
N LEU A 494 12.69 -15.86 -17.79
CA LEU A 494 12.58 -16.52 -19.09
C LEU A 494 13.95 -16.97 -19.63
N ILE A 495 14.97 -16.12 -19.51
CA ILE A 495 16.35 -16.45 -19.91
C ILE A 495 16.91 -17.61 -19.06
N TRP A 496 16.72 -17.56 -17.74
CA TRP A 496 17.21 -18.61 -16.83
C TRP A 496 16.41 -19.90 -16.91
N ALA A 497 15.18 -19.85 -17.40
CA ALA A 497 14.36 -21.00 -17.72
C ALA A 497 14.68 -21.60 -19.11
N GLU A 498 15.47 -20.91 -19.93
CA GLU A 498 15.73 -21.23 -21.33
C GLU A 498 14.42 -21.31 -22.15
N ASN A 499 13.48 -20.39 -21.86
CA ASN A 499 12.23 -20.31 -22.60
C ASN A 499 12.48 -19.97 -24.08
N PRO A 500 11.71 -20.52 -25.04
CA PRO A 500 11.82 -20.15 -26.45
C PRO A 500 11.54 -18.66 -26.74
N VAL A 501 10.68 -18.02 -25.95
CA VAL A 501 10.35 -16.59 -26.05
C VAL A 501 10.96 -15.87 -24.85
N GLN A 502 12.16 -15.33 -25.03
CA GLN A 502 12.91 -14.67 -23.95
C GLN A 502 12.65 -13.16 -23.87
N ASP A 503 12.25 -12.54 -24.97
CA ASP A 503 11.86 -11.12 -24.98
C ASP A 503 10.49 -10.95 -24.30
N TYR A 504 10.46 -10.19 -23.20
CA TYR A 504 9.25 -10.12 -22.37
C TYR A 504 8.13 -9.33 -23.04
N TYR A 505 8.43 -8.29 -23.83
CA TYR A 505 7.40 -7.61 -24.63
C TYR A 505 6.67 -8.60 -25.56
N THR A 506 7.44 -9.41 -26.29
CA THR A 506 6.90 -10.45 -27.15
C THR A 506 6.08 -11.46 -26.36
N TYR A 507 6.54 -11.85 -25.17
CA TYR A 507 5.81 -12.76 -24.27
C TYR A 507 4.46 -12.17 -23.84
N VAL A 508 4.44 -10.92 -23.35
CA VAL A 508 3.21 -10.20 -22.96
C VAL A 508 2.26 -10.11 -24.15
N ARG A 509 2.75 -9.67 -25.31
CA ARG A 509 1.93 -9.55 -26.52
C ARG A 509 1.32 -10.90 -26.93
N ASN A 510 2.08 -11.99 -26.83
CA ASN A 510 1.58 -13.34 -27.12
C ASN A 510 0.50 -13.76 -26.11
N ASN A 511 0.72 -13.52 -24.82
CA ASN A 511 -0.27 -13.84 -23.79
C ASN A 511 -1.58 -13.07 -24.01
N TRP A 512 -1.50 -11.78 -24.32
CA TRP A 512 -2.67 -10.97 -24.67
C TRP A 512 -3.38 -11.47 -25.93
N THR A 513 -2.63 -11.77 -26.98
CA THR A 513 -3.17 -12.27 -28.25
C THR A 513 -3.90 -13.59 -28.07
N ASN A 514 -3.33 -14.51 -27.28
CA ASN A 514 -3.84 -15.86 -27.13
C ASN A 514 -4.96 -15.97 -26.09
N ASN A 515 -4.94 -15.15 -25.03
CA ASN A 515 -5.75 -15.39 -23.83
C ASN A 515 -6.65 -14.21 -23.41
N LEU A 516 -6.27 -12.96 -23.68
CA LEU A 516 -6.90 -11.80 -23.04
C LEU A 516 -7.68 -10.89 -23.98
N LEU A 517 -7.18 -10.59 -25.19
CA LEU A 517 -7.82 -9.64 -26.10
C LEU A 517 -9.27 -10.04 -26.44
N ALA A 518 -9.49 -11.33 -26.69
CA ALA A 518 -10.82 -11.85 -27.03
C ALA A 518 -11.83 -11.65 -25.88
N LEU A 519 -11.38 -11.58 -24.62
CA LEU A 519 -12.26 -11.32 -23.48
C LEU A 519 -12.86 -9.90 -23.51
N GLY A 520 -12.15 -8.96 -24.13
CA GLY A 520 -12.61 -7.58 -24.37
C GLY A 520 -13.30 -7.38 -25.72
N GLY A 521 -13.54 -8.45 -26.49
CA GLY A 521 -14.07 -8.35 -27.85
C GLY A 521 -13.08 -7.76 -28.86
N LEU A 522 -11.77 -7.78 -28.55
CA LEU A 522 -10.70 -7.26 -29.40
C LEU A 522 -9.98 -8.42 -30.10
N SER A 523 -9.41 -8.17 -31.29
CA SER A 523 -8.63 -9.17 -32.01
C SER A 523 -7.62 -8.55 -32.97
N GLY A 524 -6.54 -9.30 -33.25
CA GLY A 524 -5.51 -8.91 -34.20
C GLY A 524 -4.78 -7.62 -33.84
N GLN A 525 -4.11 -7.02 -34.83
CA GLN A 525 -3.31 -5.81 -34.66
C GLN A 525 -4.16 -4.61 -34.23
N ALA A 526 -5.33 -4.40 -34.84
CA ALA A 526 -6.24 -3.30 -34.48
C ALA A 526 -6.76 -3.44 -33.04
N GLY A 527 -7.02 -4.67 -32.58
CA GLY A 527 -7.39 -4.93 -31.19
C GLY A 527 -6.27 -4.61 -30.20
N TRP A 528 -5.03 -4.95 -30.54
CA TRP A 528 -3.84 -4.59 -29.75
C TRP A 528 -3.67 -3.06 -29.67
N GLU A 529 -3.76 -2.35 -30.78
CA GLU A 529 -3.68 -0.88 -30.81
C GLU A 529 -4.81 -0.22 -29.99
N SER A 530 -6.03 -0.75 -30.07
CA SER A 530 -7.16 -0.27 -29.26
C SER A 530 -6.93 -0.52 -27.76
N LEU A 531 -6.35 -1.67 -27.38
CA LEU A 531 -5.94 -1.93 -26.01
C LEU A 531 -4.90 -0.91 -25.54
N LEU A 532 -3.85 -0.64 -26.33
CA LEU A 532 -2.83 0.35 -25.97
C LEU A 532 -3.40 1.78 -25.87
N GLN A 533 -4.39 2.12 -26.70
CA GLN A 533 -5.05 3.41 -26.62
C GLN A 533 -5.93 3.55 -25.37
N ASN A 534 -6.66 2.49 -25.00
CA ASN A 534 -7.59 2.51 -23.86
C ASN A 534 -6.92 2.20 -22.52
N GLY A 535 -5.83 1.42 -22.56
CA GLY A 535 -5.06 0.94 -21.42
C GLY A 535 -5.63 -0.29 -20.71
N LEU A 536 -6.86 -0.70 -21.06
CA LEU A 536 -7.59 -1.72 -20.31
C LEU A 536 -8.71 -2.39 -21.14
N ILE A 537 -9.12 -3.57 -20.68
CA ILE A 537 -10.37 -4.24 -21.06
C ILE A 537 -11.15 -4.66 -19.81
N LYS A 538 -12.48 -4.74 -19.95
CA LYS A 538 -13.40 -5.19 -18.90
C LYS A 538 -14.21 -6.37 -19.43
N THR A 539 -14.34 -7.41 -18.62
CA THR A 539 -15.22 -8.54 -18.90
C THR A 539 -16.50 -8.41 -18.09
N THR A 540 -17.56 -9.09 -18.52
CA THR A 540 -18.78 -9.20 -17.71
C THR A 540 -18.46 -9.85 -16.36
N PRO A 541 -18.86 -9.25 -15.22
CA PRO A 541 -18.69 -9.86 -13.91
C PRO A 541 -19.38 -11.21 -13.84
N LYS A 542 -18.80 -12.15 -13.10
CA LYS A 542 -19.45 -13.43 -12.80
C LYS A 542 -20.69 -13.17 -11.95
N ALA A 543 -21.77 -13.89 -12.22
CA ALA A 543 -22.96 -13.83 -11.39
C ALA A 543 -22.64 -14.32 -9.98
N ALA A 544 -23.17 -13.63 -8.97
CA ALA A 544 -22.97 -14.02 -7.57
C ALA A 544 -23.57 -15.40 -7.31
N SER A 545 -22.74 -16.31 -6.81
CA SER A 545 -23.15 -17.63 -6.36
C SER A 545 -23.86 -17.54 -5.01
N THR A 546 -24.85 -18.40 -4.78
CA THR A 546 -25.43 -18.57 -3.46
C THR A 546 -24.39 -19.22 -2.55
N VAL A 547 -23.98 -18.51 -1.49
CA VAL A 547 -23.03 -19.02 -0.49
C VAL A 547 -23.72 -19.27 0.83
N ALA A 548 -23.36 -20.36 1.50
CA ALA A 548 -23.76 -20.66 2.86
C ALA A 548 -22.54 -20.54 3.79
N PHE A 549 -22.73 -19.88 4.93
CA PHE A 549 -21.67 -19.77 5.93
C PHE A 549 -21.45 -21.13 6.62
N ALA A 550 -20.21 -21.61 6.60
CA ALA A 550 -19.78 -22.89 7.18
C ALA A 550 -18.70 -22.76 8.26
N GLY A 551 -18.35 -21.54 8.67
CA GLY A 551 -17.30 -21.30 9.66
C GLY A 551 -17.66 -21.78 11.08
N ASN A 552 -16.67 -22.23 11.85
CA ASN A 552 -16.88 -22.67 13.23
C ASN A 552 -16.88 -21.50 14.21
N LEU A 553 -18.08 -21.01 14.55
CA LEU A 553 -18.26 -19.84 15.42
C LEU A 553 -17.79 -20.06 16.87
N ASN A 554 -17.98 -21.27 17.41
CA ASN A 554 -17.56 -21.58 18.78
C ASN A 554 -16.03 -21.57 18.90
N ALA A 555 -15.34 -22.17 17.93
CA ALA A 555 -13.88 -22.15 17.88
C ALA A 555 -13.34 -20.73 17.67
N ALA A 556 -13.96 -19.95 16.77
CA ALA A 556 -13.60 -18.55 16.55
C ALA A 556 -13.76 -17.73 17.84
N ALA A 557 -14.92 -17.82 18.51
CA ALA A 557 -15.19 -17.07 19.75
C ALA A 557 -14.24 -17.45 20.90
N GLN A 558 -13.90 -18.74 21.06
CA GLN A 558 -12.90 -19.19 22.04
C GLN A 558 -11.48 -18.69 21.73
N SER A 559 -11.08 -18.71 20.46
CA SER A 559 -9.79 -18.15 20.02
C SER A 559 -9.71 -16.66 20.30
N LEU A 560 -10.80 -15.93 20.11
CA LEU A 560 -10.88 -14.50 20.43
C LEU A 560 -10.85 -14.22 21.93
N ALA A 561 -11.51 -15.03 22.75
CA ALA A 561 -11.42 -14.89 24.21
C ALA A 561 -9.98 -15.09 24.71
N THR A 562 -9.24 -16.02 24.10
CA THR A 562 -7.83 -16.28 24.39
C THR A 562 -6.96 -15.11 23.93
N SER A 563 -7.08 -14.71 22.67
CA SER A 563 -6.30 -13.61 22.07
C SER A 563 -6.55 -12.28 22.78
N SER A 564 -7.81 -12.00 23.16
CA SER A 564 -8.20 -10.83 23.95
C SER A 564 -7.48 -10.80 25.30
N THR A 565 -7.39 -11.95 25.98
CA THR A 565 -6.71 -12.06 27.27
C THR A 565 -5.20 -11.89 27.13
N GLN A 566 -4.59 -12.41 26.05
CA GLN A 566 -3.16 -12.24 25.75
C GLN A 566 -2.79 -10.79 25.39
N LEU A 567 -3.69 -10.08 24.70
CA LEU A 567 -3.50 -8.67 24.34
C LEU A 567 -3.79 -7.71 25.49
N THR A 568 -4.58 -8.12 26.48
CA THR A 568 -4.89 -7.28 27.64
C THR A 568 -3.61 -6.92 28.36
N ALA A 569 -3.26 -5.64 28.35
CA ALA A 569 -2.06 -5.17 29.02
C ALA A 569 -2.13 -5.46 30.53
N ALA A 570 -1.06 -6.01 31.09
CA ALA A 570 -0.89 -6.12 32.53
C ALA A 570 -0.83 -4.74 33.19
N ASP A 571 -1.03 -4.67 34.50
CA ASP A 571 -0.98 -3.41 35.25
C ASP A 571 0.34 -2.67 34.99
N GLY A 572 0.23 -1.38 34.65
CA GLY A 572 1.37 -0.53 34.29
C GLY A 572 1.91 -0.72 32.86
N LYS A 573 1.34 -1.61 32.06
CA LYS A 573 1.69 -1.78 30.63
C LYS A 573 0.62 -1.17 29.71
N VAL A 574 0.95 -1.08 28.43
CA VAL A 574 0.09 -0.49 27.38
C VAL A 574 -0.14 -1.47 26.24
N GLU A 575 -1.25 -1.29 25.53
CA GLU A 575 -1.53 -1.97 24.26
C GLU A 575 -1.02 -1.09 23.11
N VAL A 576 -0.21 -1.65 22.20
CA VAL A 576 0.38 -0.92 21.07
C VAL A 576 -0.32 -1.30 19.78
N HIS A 577 -0.83 -0.30 19.06
CA HIS A 577 -1.43 -0.46 17.74
C HIS A 577 -0.44 -0.01 16.68
N LEU A 578 -0.06 -0.91 15.77
CA LEU A 578 0.72 -0.57 14.59
C LEU A 578 -0.25 -0.29 13.43
N TYR A 579 0.02 0.76 12.67
CA TYR A 579 -0.78 1.13 11.50
C TYR A 579 0.13 1.63 10.38
N GLN A 580 -0.40 1.67 9.15
CA GLN A 580 0.30 2.20 7.99
C GLN A 580 -0.05 3.68 7.81
N ASN A 581 0.97 4.52 7.63
CA ASN A 581 0.78 5.88 7.16
C ASN A 581 0.27 5.86 5.71
N THR A 582 -0.72 6.70 5.38
CA THR A 582 -1.38 6.70 4.06
C THR A 582 -0.48 7.22 2.93
N ALA A 583 0.57 7.98 3.24
CA ALA A 583 1.50 8.51 2.24
C ALA A 583 2.63 7.50 1.95
N ILE A 584 3.30 6.99 2.98
CA ILE A 584 4.48 6.13 2.84
C ILE A 584 4.11 4.64 2.73
N GLY A 585 3.02 4.21 3.37
CA GLY A 585 2.56 2.82 3.35
C GLY A 585 3.48 1.87 4.11
N ASP A 586 4.05 0.90 3.40
CA ASP A 586 4.93 -0.15 3.94
C ASP A 586 6.43 0.20 3.90
N GLY A 587 6.80 1.40 3.41
CA GLY A 587 8.17 1.86 3.35
C GLY A 587 8.86 1.66 1.99
N ARG A 588 8.21 1.01 1.01
CA ARG A 588 8.79 0.86 -0.35
C ARG A 588 9.11 2.20 -1.04
N TYR A 589 8.36 3.26 -0.69
CA TYR A 589 8.54 4.62 -1.20
C TYR A 589 9.24 5.54 -0.20
N ALA A 590 9.97 5.02 0.79
CA ALA A 590 10.60 5.84 1.83
C ALA A 590 11.63 6.84 1.25
N ASN A 591 12.22 6.56 0.09
CA ASN A 591 13.15 7.47 -0.59
C ASN A 591 12.47 8.55 -1.43
N ASN A 592 11.12 8.59 -1.47
CA ASN A 592 10.38 9.56 -2.25
C ASN A 592 10.14 10.84 -1.43
N PRO A 593 10.82 11.97 -1.73
CA PRO A 593 10.72 13.18 -0.91
C PRO A 593 9.34 13.85 -1.01
N TRP A 594 8.58 13.66 -2.09
CA TRP A 594 7.21 14.19 -2.17
C TRP A 594 6.30 13.51 -1.15
N LEU A 595 6.48 12.20 -0.90
CA LEU A 595 5.71 11.48 0.10
C LEU A 595 6.20 11.75 1.52
N GLN A 596 7.51 11.95 1.71
CA GLN A 596 8.07 12.33 3.01
C GLN A 596 7.62 13.72 3.46
N GLU A 597 7.49 14.65 2.51
CA GLU A 597 6.99 16.01 2.74
C GLU A 597 5.44 16.09 2.76
N LEU A 598 4.74 15.04 2.32
CA LEU A 598 3.28 14.98 2.40
C LEU A 598 2.85 14.73 3.86
N PRO A 599 2.16 15.68 4.52
CA PRO A 599 1.74 15.51 5.90
C PRO A 599 0.79 14.33 6.08
N ASP A 600 0.97 13.57 7.16
CA ASP A 600 0.02 12.56 7.60
C ASP A 600 -1.39 13.15 7.65
N ALA A 601 -2.37 12.41 7.14
CA ALA A 601 -3.69 12.95 6.92
C ALA A 601 -4.43 13.30 8.24
N VAL A 602 -4.05 12.67 9.35
CA VAL A 602 -4.60 12.94 10.69
C VAL A 602 -3.66 13.85 11.50
N SER A 603 -2.41 13.44 11.74
CA SER A 603 -1.49 14.15 12.66
C SER A 603 -0.75 15.33 12.04
N LYS A 604 -0.69 15.41 10.71
CA LYS A 604 0.10 16.39 9.95
C LYS A 604 1.62 16.30 10.11
N VAL A 605 2.12 15.24 10.74
CA VAL A 605 3.56 14.96 10.84
C VAL A 605 4.14 14.68 9.45
N THR A 606 5.36 15.17 9.21
CA THR A 606 6.18 14.92 8.01
C THR A 606 7.58 14.49 8.43
N TRP A 607 8.29 13.75 7.58
CA TRP A 607 9.69 13.33 7.79
C TRP A 607 10.01 12.53 9.06
N ASP A 608 9.01 12.15 9.86
CA ASP A 608 9.21 11.44 11.11
C ASP A 608 8.10 10.40 11.37
N ASN A 609 8.42 9.43 12.21
CA ASN A 609 7.44 8.51 12.79
C ASN A 609 7.12 8.97 14.23
N TYR A 610 5.99 8.55 14.80
CA TYR A 610 5.54 9.06 16.10
C TYR A 610 4.68 8.06 16.87
N ALA A 611 4.54 8.28 18.18
CA ALA A 611 3.64 7.55 19.06
C ALA A 611 2.38 8.39 19.35
N ALA A 612 1.27 8.06 18.71
CA ALA A 612 0.00 8.71 19.00
C ALA A 612 -0.56 8.29 20.37
N ILE A 613 -0.57 9.19 21.36
CA ILE A 613 -1.07 8.94 22.71
C ILE A 613 -2.34 9.75 22.98
N ALA A 614 -3.34 9.13 23.62
CA ALA A 614 -4.55 9.83 24.03
C ALA A 614 -4.22 10.91 25.08
N PRO A 615 -4.75 12.15 24.99
CA PRO A 615 -4.35 13.25 25.87
C PRO A 615 -4.44 12.93 27.38
N LYS A 616 -5.56 12.35 27.83
CA LYS A 616 -5.72 11.93 29.24
C LYS A 616 -4.71 10.88 29.70
N PHE A 617 -4.23 10.07 28.77
CA PHE A 617 -3.22 9.06 29.08
C PHE A 617 -1.81 9.67 29.06
N ALA A 618 -1.52 10.61 28.16
CA ALA A 618 -0.30 11.41 28.17
C ALA A 618 -0.15 12.22 29.47
N GLU A 619 -1.23 12.89 29.93
CA GLU A 619 -1.28 13.60 31.22
C GLU A 619 -0.93 12.68 32.40
N LYS A 620 -1.45 11.44 32.40
CA LYS A 620 -1.16 10.45 33.45
C LYS A 620 0.30 10.00 33.43
N LEU A 621 0.92 9.97 32.26
CA LEU A 621 2.32 9.62 32.07
C LEU A 621 3.27 10.82 32.18
N GLU A 622 2.72 12.03 32.40
CA GLU A 622 3.47 13.29 32.42
C GLU A 622 4.26 13.53 31.12
N LEU A 623 3.68 13.16 29.97
CA LEU A 623 4.28 13.33 28.64
C LEU A 623 3.70 14.58 27.94
N ALA A 624 4.58 15.31 27.25
CA ALA A 624 4.26 16.44 26.39
C ALA A 624 4.60 16.15 24.91
N GLU A 625 4.06 16.97 24.01
CA GLU A 625 4.37 16.91 22.57
C GLU A 625 5.88 17.09 22.35
N GLY A 626 6.48 16.18 21.58
CA GLY A 626 7.92 16.19 21.28
C GLY A 626 8.81 15.48 22.31
N ASP A 627 8.25 14.98 23.42
CA ASP A 627 8.96 14.04 24.27
C ASP A 627 9.26 12.74 23.51
N VAL A 628 10.42 12.14 23.76
CA VAL A 628 10.80 10.87 23.15
C VAL A 628 10.46 9.73 24.11
N VAL A 629 9.63 8.81 23.65
CA VAL A 629 9.27 7.61 24.41
C VAL A 629 9.97 6.38 23.86
N LYS A 630 10.39 5.50 24.78
CA LYS A 630 10.94 4.19 24.46
C LYS A 630 9.85 3.14 24.63
N ILE A 631 9.48 2.49 23.52
CA ILE A 631 8.47 1.43 23.50
C ILE A 631 9.19 0.08 23.45
N GLU A 632 8.94 -0.78 24.44
CA GLU A 632 9.51 -2.12 24.52
C GLU A 632 8.39 -3.18 24.49
N ALA A 633 8.44 -4.09 23.50
CA ALA A 633 7.47 -5.17 23.37
C ALA A 633 8.11 -6.40 22.71
N ASN A 634 7.88 -7.59 23.28
CA ASN A 634 8.29 -8.87 22.69
C ASN A 634 9.79 -8.95 22.28
N GLY A 635 10.68 -8.27 23.02
CA GLY A 635 12.11 -8.21 22.73
C GLY A 635 12.51 -7.19 21.66
N TYR A 636 11.58 -6.37 21.18
CA TYR A 636 11.81 -5.23 20.30
C TYR A 636 11.76 -3.93 21.10
N THR A 637 12.55 -2.96 20.63
CA THR A 637 12.64 -1.62 21.21
C THR A 637 12.61 -0.61 20.08
N VAL A 638 11.81 0.44 20.25
CA VAL A 638 11.81 1.60 19.35
C VAL A 638 11.73 2.88 20.18
N GLU A 639 12.45 3.92 19.74
CA GLU A 639 12.37 5.27 20.32
C GLU A 639 11.70 6.17 19.28
N VAL A 640 10.63 6.84 19.69
CA VAL A 640 9.83 7.72 18.81
C VAL A 640 9.33 8.94 19.60
N PRO A 641 9.16 10.09 18.95
CA PRO A 641 8.48 11.25 19.56
C PRO A 641 7.00 10.95 19.82
N VAL A 642 6.42 11.61 20.83
CA VAL A 642 4.99 11.62 21.15
C VAL A 642 4.26 12.68 20.35
#